data_AF-A0A1F6RBI7-F1
#
_entry.id   AF-A0A1F6RBI7-F1
#
_cell.length_a   1.000
_cell.length_b   1.000
_cell.length_c   1.000
_cell.angle_alpha   90.00
_cell.angle_beta   90.00
_cell.angle_gamma   90.00
#
_symmetry.space_group_name_H-M   'P 1'
#
loop_
_entity.id
_entity.type
_entity.pdbx_description
1 polymer ?
#
loop_
_entity_poly.entity_id
_entity_poly.type
_entity_poly.pdbx_seq_one_letter_code
_entity_poly.pdbx_strand_id
1 'polypeptide(L)'
;MIKPIQLEPRITEEKLLSSNQKQSSPFFKGLNADTAKFDLHNNNIAFRQNGKVINVVSFTGLKNPLEQQKPAIQMRVAGVKNHQNSMTDPTFAPKDKNVQELAESDWKDGQELTFKIAKAKNGQRIALIDPNIGEIGYVHKEIADIIMPALKRNPKDFKFELSNVIAGMGKGAETIGLRVNLLYTGNDEKKAQVGEVFNKVLNNPECSESAMLYQPEASPEEVLSVILDKDPKAKEIINNIVREIKDPSNKRILVLGHCKPDGDTLGSALALKNAIKLMDSERKVDGAVDDKIPGLFRHKLPGIDGEIKRPYNPEFKQKLEKEITSLKNGEQNDQTKGQIEILEDELEELKNPEDFLNPKDKYDLVILLDVPTPERFTNQFKNYIEGAKKVIYVDHHPHRPAEWDRKASQTGLDMNKVHNNKLAWIADTVPAATQMVSIIANKLLPQMNDIEQGKISPQEAFNKPGQLDKFKAFVASIVTGISTDTGSFLRTANLLPEHMKMPVQKRPNFMPEGESKYLMNMTDGVINKKWLREEINYDISDGKVDKLKGSARDLMLEYSLKGLKVYPDSKLNTPDLGLGIVEVDYDKMYDVWHYAREAEKQEGKKPEINFLDVQNSFKINEITGTLRANPLKHKPEDHGVKKAAQYESDYDADRIAILICQDKKAGRLDEKLNIASNNGLRLSLRSQEGTIWAELLANLFGGGGHGDASGGRVDLPGINLDSKLAVKINGEIERDPATVLKKLKNNHEIMNNVKLTNAEKQAKVSKIELTMDSNGRTCSELIADLVKEIRSTQPKENNDKSSNKHKKNLSFSGNKVISIKEFIPKIFAKNR
;
A
#
# COMPACT_ATOMS: atom_id res chain seq x y z
N MET A 1 15.58 -7.01 -30.44
CA MET A 1 14.89 -7.59 -29.28
C MET A 1 15.29 -6.77 -28.05
N ILE A 2 14.39 -5.94 -27.54
CA ILE A 2 14.65 -5.11 -26.35
C ILE A 2 13.60 -5.57 -25.33
N LYS A 3 14.06 -6.11 -24.18
CA LYS A 3 13.21 -6.61 -23.09
C LYS A 3 12.49 -5.45 -22.38
N PRO A 4 11.34 -5.69 -21.71
CA PRO A 4 10.77 -4.73 -20.77
C PRO A 4 11.81 -4.33 -19.70
N ILE A 5 11.87 -3.04 -19.39
CA ILE A 5 12.83 -2.45 -18.46
C ILE A 5 12.21 -2.47 -17.07
N GLN A 6 12.83 -3.23 -16.16
CA GLN A 6 12.51 -3.26 -14.73
C GLN A 6 13.41 -2.26 -14.00
N LEU A 7 12.92 -1.66 -12.92
CA LEU A 7 13.72 -0.81 -12.04
C LEU A 7 14.90 -1.60 -11.49
N GLU A 8 16.11 -1.12 -11.76
CA GLU A 8 17.34 -1.72 -11.25
C GLU A 8 17.69 -1.08 -9.89
N PRO A 9 17.86 -1.85 -8.79
CA PRO A 9 18.50 -1.32 -7.61
C PRO A 9 19.99 -1.10 -7.93
N ARG A 10 20.43 0.17 -7.91
CA ARG A 10 21.87 0.46 -7.87
C ARG A 10 22.44 -0.06 -6.55
N ILE A 11 23.21 -1.14 -6.63
CA ILE A 11 24.26 -1.40 -5.66
C ILE A 11 25.23 -0.23 -5.81
N THR A 12 25.19 0.71 -4.87
CA THR A 12 26.31 1.61 -4.66
C THR A 12 27.43 0.76 -4.09
N GLU A 13 28.28 0.23 -4.98
CA GLU A 13 29.65 -0.10 -4.58
C GLU A 13 30.33 1.23 -4.24
N GLU A 14 30.11 1.72 -3.02
CA GLU A 14 31.12 2.54 -2.37
C GLU A 14 32.33 1.63 -2.18
N LYS A 15 33.20 1.60 -3.19
CA LYS A 15 34.61 1.34 -2.94
C LYS A 15 35.01 2.34 -1.88
N LEU A 16 35.11 1.87 -0.64
CA LEU A 16 35.91 2.48 0.42
C LEU A 16 37.27 2.78 -0.19
N LEU A 17 37.43 4.01 -0.68
CA LEU A 17 38.73 4.61 -0.90
C LEU A 17 39.29 4.77 0.51
N SER A 18 40.15 3.81 0.87
CA SER A 18 40.98 3.85 2.06
C SER A 18 41.55 5.26 2.21
N SER A 19 41.16 5.92 3.27
CA SER A 19 41.69 7.20 3.73
C SER A 19 43.19 7.05 3.98
N ASN A 20 44.00 7.35 2.97
CA ASN A 20 45.44 7.49 3.12
C ASN A 20 46.04 8.26 1.94
N GLN A 21 45.65 9.53 1.75
CA GLN A 21 46.56 10.51 1.16
C GLN A 21 46.46 11.85 1.88
N LYS A 22 47.64 12.28 2.33
CA LYS A 22 47.94 13.45 3.15
C LYS A 22 47.46 14.74 2.48
N GLN A 23 47.10 15.70 3.34
CA GLN A 23 47.14 17.13 3.03
C GLN A 23 48.39 17.47 2.21
N SER A 24 48.19 18.11 1.06
CA SER A 24 49.16 19.06 0.52
C SER A 24 48.40 20.21 -0.15
N SER A 25 48.97 21.39 0.06
CA SER A 25 48.55 22.75 -0.26
C SER A 25 48.36 23.05 -1.76
N PRO A 26 47.77 24.20 -2.13
CA PRO A 26 47.34 24.49 -3.49
C PRO A 26 48.51 24.97 -4.35
N PHE A 27 48.91 24.19 -5.34
CA PHE A 27 49.75 24.67 -6.45
C PHE A 27 49.52 23.77 -7.67
N PHE A 28 48.71 24.24 -8.63
CA PHE A 28 48.77 23.73 -10.00
C PHE A 28 49.19 24.86 -10.92
N LYS A 29 50.50 24.89 -11.20
CA LYS A 29 51.07 25.52 -12.40
C LYS A 29 51.00 24.51 -13.54
N GLY A 30 50.31 24.89 -14.61
CA GLY A 30 50.55 24.49 -16.01
C GLY A 30 50.36 23.02 -16.40
N LEU A 31 49.31 22.73 -17.15
CA LEU A 31 49.36 21.97 -18.42
C LEU A 31 47.95 21.93 -19.07
N ASN A 32 47.95 22.15 -20.38
CA ASN A 32 46.79 22.34 -21.27
C ASN A 32 45.72 21.24 -21.18
N ALA A 33 44.51 21.63 -20.79
CA ALA A 33 43.28 20.92 -21.12
C ALA A 33 42.15 21.96 -21.21
N ASP A 34 41.60 22.16 -22.41
CA ASP A 34 40.48 23.07 -22.61
C ASP A 34 39.22 22.48 -21.98
N THR A 35 38.95 22.86 -20.74
CA THR A 35 37.66 22.61 -20.08
C THR A 35 36.69 23.72 -20.46
N ALA A 36 35.64 23.37 -21.22
CA ALA A 36 34.49 24.24 -21.43
C ALA A 36 33.40 23.89 -20.41
N LYS A 37 32.92 24.90 -19.70
CA LYS A 37 31.75 24.82 -18.81
C LYS A 37 30.60 25.58 -19.45
N PHE A 38 29.44 24.95 -19.52
CA PHE A 38 28.20 25.59 -19.94
C PHE A 38 27.23 25.60 -18.76
N ASP A 39 26.80 26.80 -18.37
CA ASP A 39 25.69 26.99 -17.43
C ASP A 39 24.39 27.09 -18.24
N LEU A 40 23.54 26.08 -18.10
CA LEU A 40 22.19 26.06 -18.64
C LEU A 40 21.24 25.90 -17.48
N HIS A 41 20.56 26.99 -17.09
CA HIS A 41 19.50 27.00 -16.07
C HIS A 41 19.84 26.16 -14.80
N ASN A 42 20.86 26.57 -14.05
CA ASN A 42 21.31 25.93 -12.79
C ASN A 42 21.90 24.51 -12.89
N ASN A 43 22.09 23.97 -14.10
CA ASN A 43 22.77 22.70 -14.33
C ASN A 43 24.19 22.93 -14.83
N ASN A 44 25.17 22.32 -14.15
CA ASN A 44 26.57 22.34 -14.56
C ASN A 44 26.88 21.09 -15.38
N ILE A 45 27.21 21.28 -16.66
CA ILE A 45 27.76 20.22 -17.51
C ILE A 45 29.22 20.56 -17.81
N ALA A 46 30.12 19.70 -17.35
CA ALA A 46 31.55 19.83 -17.60
C ALA A 46 32.01 18.78 -18.61
N PHE A 47 32.57 19.26 -19.71
CA PHE A 47 33.20 18.43 -20.73
C PHE A 47 34.72 18.50 -20.57
N ARG A 48 35.39 17.36 -20.74
CA ARG A 48 36.84 17.30 -20.88
C ARG A 48 37.17 16.62 -22.19
N GLN A 49 37.78 17.38 -23.08
CA GLN A 49 38.28 16.85 -24.32
C GLN A 49 39.69 16.28 -24.10
N ASN A 50 39.85 14.98 -24.37
CA ASN A 50 41.16 14.33 -24.43
C ASN A 50 41.42 13.94 -25.89
N GLY A 51 42.18 14.76 -26.62
CA GLY A 51 42.41 14.56 -28.05
C GLY A 51 41.14 14.80 -28.88
N LYS A 52 40.74 13.84 -29.72
CA LYS A 52 39.50 13.92 -30.53
C LYS A 52 38.25 13.42 -29.79
N VAL A 53 38.38 12.97 -28.55
CA VAL A 53 37.29 12.38 -27.76
C VAL A 53 36.82 13.38 -26.70
N ILE A 54 35.52 13.69 -26.72
CA ILE A 54 34.87 14.52 -25.70
C ILE A 54 34.32 13.57 -24.62
N ASN A 55 34.83 13.69 -23.39
CA ASN A 55 34.32 12.97 -22.24
C ASN A 55 33.44 13.90 -21.39
N VAL A 56 32.26 13.43 -20.97
CA VAL A 56 31.46 14.09 -19.94
C VAL A 56 32.06 13.72 -18.58
N VAL A 57 32.55 14.71 -17.83
CA VAL A 57 33.30 14.45 -16.58
C VAL A 57 32.45 14.67 -15.34
N SER A 58 31.42 15.50 -15.42
CA SER A 58 30.43 15.64 -14.35
C SER A 58 29.08 16.08 -14.90
N PHE A 59 28.03 15.42 -14.42
CA PHE A 59 26.65 15.87 -14.52
C PHE A 59 26.20 16.18 -13.10
N THR A 60 26.09 17.45 -12.74
CA THR A 60 25.60 17.89 -11.42
C THR A 60 24.55 18.96 -11.66
N GLY A 61 23.30 18.67 -11.32
CA GLY A 61 22.20 19.60 -11.63
C GLY A 61 20.80 19.13 -11.26
N LEU A 62 20.50 17.83 -11.35
CA LEU A 62 19.27 17.28 -10.75
C LEU A 62 19.52 17.08 -9.26
N LYS A 63 19.48 18.17 -8.49
CA LYS A 63 19.30 18.07 -7.04
C LYS A 63 17.86 17.63 -6.80
N ASN A 64 17.69 16.53 -6.07
CA ASN A 64 16.39 16.08 -5.59
C ASN A 64 15.65 17.28 -4.97
N PRO A 65 14.38 17.57 -5.33
CA PRO A 65 13.59 18.64 -4.70
C PRO A 65 13.64 18.61 -3.16
N LEU A 66 13.75 17.40 -2.58
CA LEU A 66 13.90 17.18 -1.14
C LEU A 66 15.21 17.74 -0.55
N GLU A 67 16.29 17.91 -1.32
CA GLU A 67 17.56 18.49 -0.83
C GLU A 67 17.48 20.01 -0.62
N GLN A 68 16.56 20.69 -1.31
CA GLN A 68 16.35 22.13 -1.15
C GLN A 68 15.45 22.47 0.04
N GLN A 69 14.62 21.52 0.48
CA GLN A 69 13.64 21.76 1.53
C GLN A 69 14.27 21.95 2.91
N LYS A 70 13.64 22.80 3.72
CA LYS A 70 14.00 22.95 5.12
C LYS A 70 13.67 21.63 5.86
N PRO A 71 14.45 21.24 6.88
CA PRO A 71 14.17 20.06 7.67
C PRO A 71 12.72 20.03 8.15
N ALA A 72 12.09 18.87 8.02
CA ALA A 72 10.75 18.61 8.49
C ALA A 72 10.58 17.14 8.90
N ILE A 73 9.68 16.90 9.85
CA ILE A 73 9.23 15.55 10.24
C ILE A 73 7.72 15.55 10.43
N GLN A 74 7.09 14.44 10.12
CA GLN A 74 5.69 14.20 10.49
C GLN A 74 5.65 13.32 11.74
N MET A 75 4.62 13.49 12.58
CA MET A 75 4.43 12.68 13.76
C MET A 75 2.96 12.48 14.13
N ARG A 76 2.67 11.34 14.77
CA ARG A 76 1.40 11.11 15.46
C ARG A 76 1.31 11.99 16.70
N VAL A 77 0.09 12.39 17.06
CA VAL A 77 -0.17 13.14 18.29
C VAL A 77 -0.42 12.17 19.45
N ALA A 78 0.23 12.39 20.59
CA ALA A 78 -0.03 11.66 21.82
C ALA A 78 -1.17 12.28 22.63
N GLY A 79 -1.83 11.44 23.43
CA GLY A 79 -2.80 11.90 24.43
C GLY A 79 -4.15 12.37 23.88
N VAL A 80 -4.41 12.13 22.59
CA VAL A 80 -5.65 12.50 21.88
C VAL A 80 -6.90 11.98 22.59
N LYS A 81 -6.82 10.80 23.22
CA LYS A 81 -7.93 10.24 24.02
C LYS A 81 -8.44 11.17 25.12
N ASN A 82 -7.59 12.03 25.70
CA ASN A 82 -8.04 12.93 26.77
C ASN A 82 -8.88 14.10 26.27
N HIS A 83 -8.90 14.32 24.96
CA HIS A 83 -9.58 15.44 24.30
C HIS A 83 -10.76 14.96 23.47
N GLN A 84 -11.24 13.75 23.79
CA GLN A 84 -12.25 13.11 23.00
C GLN A 84 -13.08 12.08 23.78
N ASN A 85 -14.39 12.02 23.52
CA ASN A 85 -15.21 10.88 23.94
C ASN A 85 -14.62 9.57 23.41
N SER A 86 -14.54 8.57 24.27
CA SER A 86 -14.23 7.21 23.81
C SER A 86 -15.36 6.75 22.89
N MET A 87 -15.00 6.20 21.74
CA MET A 87 -15.97 5.66 20.79
C MET A 87 -16.47 4.27 21.20
N THR A 88 -15.86 3.66 22.23
CA THR A 88 -16.06 2.26 22.61
C THR A 88 -16.23 2.02 24.12
N ASP A 89 -15.65 2.87 24.96
CA ASP A 89 -15.77 2.83 26.43
C ASP A 89 -16.61 4.01 26.95
N PRO A 90 -17.93 3.82 27.18
CA PRO A 90 -18.80 4.88 27.66
C PRO A 90 -18.47 5.36 29.07
N THR A 91 -17.59 4.66 29.81
CA THR A 91 -17.17 5.04 31.17
C THR A 91 -15.96 5.97 31.18
N PHE A 92 -15.24 6.09 30.06
CA PHE A 92 -14.11 7.01 29.95
C PHE A 92 -14.59 8.46 29.88
N ALA A 93 -14.21 9.25 30.89
CA ALA A 93 -14.48 10.69 30.92
C ALA A 93 -13.29 11.48 30.35
N PRO A 94 -13.40 12.08 29.15
CA PRO A 94 -12.37 12.96 28.65
C PRO A 94 -12.34 14.29 29.40
N LYS A 95 -11.27 15.07 29.19
CA LYS A 95 -11.15 16.43 29.73
C LYS A 95 -12.02 17.43 28.98
N ASP A 96 -12.12 17.25 27.67
CA ASP A 96 -12.85 18.07 26.72
C ASP A 96 -13.15 17.24 25.45
N LYS A 97 -13.77 17.86 24.45
CA LYS A 97 -14.14 17.21 23.17
C LYS A 97 -13.46 17.89 21.97
N ASN A 98 -12.33 18.55 22.20
CA ASN A 98 -11.67 19.37 21.20
C ASN A 98 -11.31 18.57 19.93
N VAL A 99 -11.01 17.28 20.07
CA VAL A 99 -10.66 16.44 18.91
C VAL A 99 -11.90 16.06 18.10
N GLN A 100 -13.06 15.82 18.72
CA GLN A 100 -14.32 15.66 17.95
C GLN A 100 -14.67 16.94 17.23
N GLU A 101 -14.63 18.07 17.93
CA GLU A 101 -14.92 19.37 17.35
C GLU A 101 -13.98 19.66 16.15
N LEU A 102 -12.68 19.34 16.29
CA LEU A 102 -11.72 19.46 15.19
C LEU A 102 -12.07 18.52 14.02
N ALA A 103 -12.43 17.28 14.32
CA ALA A 103 -12.75 16.29 13.30
C ALA A 103 -14.05 16.58 12.56
N GLU A 104 -15.01 17.26 13.19
CA GLU A 104 -16.27 17.71 12.59
C GLU A 104 -16.10 19.06 11.87
N SER A 105 -15.10 19.87 12.25
CA SER A 105 -14.79 21.15 11.62
C SER A 105 -14.28 21.04 10.18
N ASP A 106 -14.14 22.17 9.49
CA ASP A 106 -13.54 22.28 8.15
C ASP A 106 -12.02 22.49 8.21
N TRP A 107 -11.35 21.74 9.07
CA TRP A 107 -9.90 21.75 9.21
C TRP A 107 -9.20 21.57 7.86
N LYS A 108 -8.02 22.18 7.71
CA LYS A 108 -7.22 22.09 6.49
C LYS A 108 -5.87 21.43 6.77
N ASP A 109 -5.40 20.65 5.80
CA ASP A 109 -4.01 20.17 5.80
C ASP A 109 -3.07 21.39 5.70
N GLY A 110 -2.07 21.46 6.60
CA GLY A 110 -1.19 22.61 6.75
C GLY A 110 -1.72 23.70 7.69
N GLN A 111 -2.89 23.50 8.32
CA GLN A 111 -3.43 24.41 9.32
C GLN A 111 -2.44 24.56 10.49
N GLU A 112 -2.05 25.80 10.77
CA GLU A 112 -1.05 26.08 11.79
C GLU A 112 -1.57 25.78 13.20
N LEU A 113 -0.73 25.13 13.99
CA LEU A 113 -0.98 24.85 15.39
C LEU A 113 -0.06 25.68 16.26
N THR A 114 -0.59 26.18 17.37
CA THR A 114 0.23 26.75 18.43
C THR A 114 0.74 25.65 19.35
N PHE A 115 1.87 25.89 20.02
CA PHE A 115 2.40 24.95 20.99
C PHE A 115 2.82 25.65 22.28
N LYS A 116 2.74 24.93 23.40
CA LYS A 116 3.26 25.38 24.71
C LYS A 116 4.09 24.29 25.36
N ILE A 117 5.17 24.68 26.02
CA ILE A 117 5.97 23.76 26.84
C ILE A 117 5.34 23.73 28.24
N ALA A 118 4.64 22.65 28.55
CA ALA A 118 3.93 22.46 29.82
C ALA A 118 4.70 21.53 30.78
N LYS A 119 4.50 21.68 32.08
CA LYS A 119 4.98 20.73 33.09
C LYS A 119 4.19 19.42 32.99
N ALA A 120 4.87 18.28 33.13
CA ALA A 120 4.29 16.94 33.16
C ALA A 120 4.87 16.16 34.36
N LYS A 121 4.22 15.04 34.74
CA LYS A 121 4.68 14.20 35.87
C LYS A 121 6.15 13.77 35.74
N ASN A 122 6.64 13.54 34.51
CA ASN A 122 8.01 13.11 34.21
C ASN A 122 8.75 14.10 33.29
N GLY A 123 8.75 15.39 33.66
CA GLY A 123 9.52 16.43 32.95
C GLY A 123 8.64 17.48 32.27
N GLN A 124 8.94 17.80 31.02
CA GLN A 124 8.19 18.76 30.21
C GLN A 124 7.54 18.06 29.02
N ARG A 125 6.39 18.57 28.57
CA ARG A 125 5.71 18.13 27.35
C ARG A 125 5.47 19.30 26.41
N ILE A 126 5.41 19.03 25.12
CA ILE A 126 5.04 20.01 24.08
C ILE A 126 3.57 19.79 23.77
N ALA A 127 2.69 20.59 24.37
CA ALA A 127 1.25 20.53 24.10
C ALA A 127 0.94 21.24 22.79
N LEU A 128 0.07 20.63 21.98
CA LEU A 128 -0.36 21.09 20.67
C LEU A 128 -1.78 21.65 20.78
N ILE A 129 -1.98 22.86 20.24
CA ILE A 129 -3.18 23.66 20.45
C ILE A 129 -3.67 24.15 19.10
N ASP A 130 -4.88 23.75 18.75
CA ASP A 130 -5.64 24.41 17.70
C ASP A 130 -6.04 25.82 18.15
N PRO A 131 -5.79 26.87 17.35
CA PRO A 131 -6.10 28.25 17.75
C PRO A 131 -7.57 28.52 18.05
N ASN A 132 -8.48 27.77 17.44
CA ASN A 132 -9.92 27.99 17.54
C ASN A 132 -10.58 27.06 18.55
N ILE A 133 -10.02 25.86 18.75
CA ILE A 133 -10.67 24.79 19.53
C ILE A 133 -9.96 24.55 20.87
N GLY A 134 -8.62 24.64 20.91
CA GLY A 134 -7.84 24.44 22.13
C GLY A 134 -6.85 23.27 22.06
N GLU A 135 -6.45 22.73 23.21
CA GLU A 135 -5.47 21.64 23.28
C GLU A 135 -6.05 20.35 22.67
N ILE A 136 -5.35 19.77 21.70
CA ILE A 136 -5.78 18.55 20.98
C ILE A 136 -4.89 17.34 21.28
N GLY A 137 -3.82 17.57 22.06
CA GLY A 137 -2.87 16.54 22.47
C GLY A 137 -1.48 17.11 22.68
N TYR A 138 -0.46 16.26 22.54
CA TYR A 138 0.94 16.65 22.73
C TYR A 138 1.90 15.80 21.89
N VAL A 139 3.12 16.29 21.70
CA VAL A 139 4.20 15.52 21.06
C VAL A 139 4.59 14.35 21.96
N HIS A 140 4.73 13.17 21.37
CA HIS A 140 5.25 11.96 22.01
C HIS A 140 6.55 12.22 22.79
N LYS A 141 6.73 11.59 23.95
CA LYS A 141 7.81 11.92 24.89
C LYS A 141 9.20 11.67 24.27
N GLU A 142 9.36 10.52 23.64
CA GLU A 142 10.57 10.08 22.94
C GLU A 142 11.00 11.08 21.85
N ILE A 143 10.04 11.64 21.10
CA ILE A 143 10.29 12.69 20.11
C ILE A 143 10.63 14.00 20.83
N ALA A 144 9.82 14.39 21.81
CA ALA A 144 9.96 15.64 22.56
C ALA A 144 11.35 15.75 23.22
N ASP A 145 11.84 14.68 23.84
CA ASP A 145 13.16 14.65 24.50
C ASP A 145 14.31 14.95 23.51
N ILE A 146 14.17 14.56 22.24
CA ILE A 146 15.15 14.83 21.17
C ILE A 146 15.03 16.26 20.62
N ILE A 147 13.81 16.74 20.35
CA ILE A 147 13.60 18.04 19.67
C ILE A 147 13.62 19.24 20.63
N MET A 148 13.29 19.04 21.92
CA MET A 148 13.13 20.11 22.91
C MET A 148 14.34 21.06 23.02
N PRO A 149 15.60 20.59 23.02
CA PRO A 149 16.75 21.49 23.09
C PRO A 149 16.83 22.46 21.89
N ALA A 150 16.53 21.98 20.68
CA ALA A 150 16.52 22.80 19.47
C ALA A 150 15.34 23.78 19.50
N LEU A 151 14.15 23.28 19.86
CA LEU A 151 12.92 24.06 19.94
C LEU A 151 13.00 25.21 20.95
N LYS A 152 13.53 24.96 22.16
CA LYS A 152 13.68 26.01 23.20
C LYS A 152 14.65 27.12 22.83
N ARG A 153 15.70 26.79 22.07
CA ARG A 153 16.73 27.76 21.72
C ARG A 153 16.18 28.83 20.78
N ASN A 154 15.35 28.44 19.80
CA ASN A 154 14.75 29.37 18.84
C ASN A 154 13.31 28.93 18.49
N PRO A 155 12.32 29.10 19.38
CA PRO A 155 10.96 28.57 19.15
C PRO A 155 10.27 29.18 17.92
N LYS A 156 10.63 30.41 17.54
CA LYS A 156 10.12 31.10 16.35
C LYS A 156 10.59 30.51 15.03
N ASP A 157 11.66 29.70 15.06
CA ASP A 157 12.20 29.03 13.87
C ASP A 157 11.49 27.68 13.59
N PHE A 158 10.44 27.34 14.36
CA PHE A 158 9.70 26.09 14.21
C PHE A 158 8.21 26.37 14.08
N LYS A 159 7.56 25.61 13.21
CA LYS A 159 6.11 25.66 13.00
C LYS A 159 5.52 24.25 13.11
N PHE A 160 4.46 24.12 13.91
CA PHE A 160 3.61 22.93 13.88
C PHE A 160 2.42 23.18 12.97
N GLU A 161 2.05 22.18 12.19
CA GLU A 161 0.83 22.21 11.37
C GLU A 161 0.10 20.87 11.43
N LEU A 162 -1.21 20.92 11.33
CA LEU A 162 -2.06 19.73 11.22
C LEU A 162 -1.84 19.10 9.84
N SER A 163 -1.54 17.81 9.81
CA SER A 163 -1.30 17.07 8.56
C SER A 163 -2.47 16.16 8.22
N ASN A 164 -3.02 15.44 9.22
CA ASN A 164 -4.11 14.52 8.97
C ASN A 164 -4.98 14.32 10.22
N VAL A 165 -6.29 14.29 10.04
CA VAL A 165 -7.28 13.83 11.03
C VAL A 165 -7.78 12.48 10.56
N ILE A 166 -7.27 11.43 11.17
CA ILE A 166 -7.58 10.04 10.84
C ILE A 166 -8.66 9.58 11.80
N ALA A 167 -9.80 9.10 11.33
CA ALA A 167 -10.63 8.27 12.20
C ALA A 167 -9.87 6.94 12.41
N GLY A 168 -9.60 6.54 13.66
CA GLY A 168 -9.00 5.22 13.92
C GLY A 168 -9.79 4.15 13.14
N MET A 169 -9.08 3.21 12.53
CA MET A 169 -9.40 2.72 11.18
C MET A 169 -10.61 1.76 11.08
N GLY A 170 -11.80 2.32 10.87
CA GLY A 170 -13.08 1.61 10.69
C GLY A 170 -14.14 2.07 11.70
N LYS A 171 -15.41 1.76 11.43
CA LYS A 171 -16.47 1.83 12.45
C LYS A 171 -16.00 1.02 13.68
N GLY A 172 -15.75 1.64 14.84
CA GLY A 172 -15.38 0.92 16.07
C GLY A 172 -13.96 1.15 16.64
N ALA A 173 -13.12 2.01 16.07
CA ALA A 173 -11.84 2.35 16.74
C ALA A 173 -12.05 3.19 18.01
N GLU A 174 -11.19 3.04 19.02
CA GLU A 174 -11.33 3.76 20.31
C GLU A 174 -11.23 5.29 20.18
N THR A 175 -10.43 5.77 19.23
CA THR A 175 -10.08 7.20 19.10
C THR A 175 -9.89 7.65 17.66
N ILE A 176 -10.22 8.92 17.41
CA ILE A 176 -9.71 9.72 16.30
C ILE A 176 -8.19 9.89 16.51
N GLY A 177 -7.41 9.49 15.51
CA GLY A 177 -5.97 9.70 15.44
C GLY A 177 -5.63 11.01 14.74
N LEU A 178 -4.55 11.66 15.16
CA LEU A 178 -4.07 12.91 14.56
C LEU A 178 -2.61 12.77 14.12
N ARG A 179 -2.26 13.39 13.00
CA ARG A 179 -0.88 13.60 12.54
C ARG A 179 -0.60 15.09 12.36
N VAL A 180 0.61 15.49 12.75
CA VAL A 180 1.11 16.87 12.63
C VAL A 180 2.49 16.87 11.99
N ASN A 181 2.83 17.94 11.28
CA ASN A 181 4.18 18.18 10.80
C ASN A 181 4.87 19.18 11.72
N LEU A 182 6.17 18.98 11.94
CA LEU A 182 7.08 19.95 12.54
C LEU A 182 8.06 20.43 11.46
N LEU A 183 7.93 21.70 11.09
CA LEU A 183 8.72 22.35 10.06
C LEU A 183 9.77 23.26 10.70
N TYR A 184 11.00 23.23 10.18
CA TYR A 184 11.98 24.27 10.46
C TYR A 184 11.78 25.44 9.50
N THR A 185 11.49 26.63 10.02
CA THR A 185 11.25 27.86 9.24
C THR A 185 12.38 28.89 9.38
N GLY A 186 13.37 28.65 10.24
CA GLY A 186 14.51 29.54 10.46
C GLY A 186 15.50 29.64 9.30
N ASN A 187 16.62 30.34 9.53
CA ASN A 187 17.64 30.65 8.53
C ASN A 187 18.53 29.44 8.18
N ASP A 188 19.16 29.48 7.00
CA ASP A 188 19.91 28.36 6.44
C ASP A 188 21.16 27.95 7.25
N GLU A 189 21.74 28.85 8.05
CA GLU A 189 22.94 28.56 8.85
C GLU A 189 22.76 27.40 9.83
N LYS A 190 21.55 27.21 10.38
CA LYS A 190 21.23 26.15 11.34
C LYS A 190 20.52 24.96 10.70
N LYS A 191 20.26 25.00 9.38
CA LYS A 191 19.50 23.99 8.63
C LYS A 191 20.10 22.59 8.82
N ALA A 192 21.42 22.46 8.66
CA ALA A 192 22.10 21.16 8.81
C ALA A 192 21.97 20.61 10.24
N GLN A 193 22.17 21.47 11.25
CA GLN A 193 22.05 21.07 12.66
C GLN A 193 20.64 20.59 13.01
N VAL A 194 19.60 21.30 12.55
CA VAL A 194 18.21 20.88 12.80
C VAL A 194 17.87 19.61 12.00
N GLY A 195 18.40 19.48 10.79
CA GLY A 195 18.32 18.25 10.00
C GLY A 195 18.87 17.03 10.74
N GLU A 196 20.00 17.16 11.44
CA GLU A 196 20.54 16.09 12.29
C GLU A 196 19.62 15.73 13.47
N VAL A 197 18.96 16.72 14.08
CA VAL A 197 17.97 16.47 15.16
C VAL A 197 16.80 15.66 14.63
N PHE A 198 16.28 16.01 13.46
CA PHE A 198 15.16 15.29 12.83
C PHE A 198 15.58 13.90 12.35
N ASN A 199 16.78 13.75 11.80
CA ASN A 199 17.34 12.43 11.47
C ASN A 199 17.51 11.56 12.72
N LYS A 200 17.87 12.13 13.88
CA LYS A 200 17.91 11.38 15.15
C LYS A 200 16.52 10.89 15.55
N VAL A 201 15.46 11.68 15.37
CA VAL A 201 14.08 11.23 15.59
C VAL A 201 13.74 10.08 14.65
N LEU A 202 13.91 10.27 13.34
CA LEU A 202 13.50 9.29 12.32
C LEU A 202 14.24 7.94 12.47
N ASN A 203 15.49 7.95 12.94
CA ASN A 203 16.28 6.72 13.10
C ASN A 203 16.32 6.21 14.54
N ASN A 204 15.54 6.79 15.47
CA ASN A 204 15.43 6.26 16.83
C ASN A 204 14.34 5.16 16.86
N PRO A 205 14.67 3.93 17.26
CA PRO A 205 13.69 2.85 17.41
C PRO A 205 12.49 3.20 18.29
N GLU A 206 12.69 3.99 19.35
CA GLU A 206 11.60 4.44 20.24
C GLU A 206 10.60 5.36 19.53
N CYS A 207 11.05 6.11 18.52
CA CYS A 207 10.22 7.06 17.76
C CYS A 207 9.56 6.45 16.51
N SER A 208 9.94 5.22 16.11
CA SER A 208 9.61 4.65 14.80
C SER A 208 8.11 4.54 14.48
N GLU A 209 7.25 4.49 15.48
CA GLU A 209 5.79 4.38 15.30
C GLU A 209 5.06 5.73 15.38
N SER A 210 5.69 6.70 16.04
CA SER A 210 5.16 8.02 16.27
C SER A 210 5.76 9.06 15.30
N ALA A 211 6.87 8.76 14.63
CA ALA A 211 7.53 9.64 13.67
C ALA A 211 7.55 9.04 12.25
N MET A 212 7.33 9.90 11.26
CA MET A 212 7.25 9.55 9.85
C MET A 212 8.09 10.54 9.04
N LEU A 213 8.59 10.10 7.89
CA LEU A 213 9.23 10.99 6.95
C LEU A 213 8.19 11.99 6.45
N TYR A 214 8.50 13.28 6.56
CA TYR A 214 7.63 14.33 6.02
C TYR A 214 7.57 14.22 4.49
N GLN A 215 6.36 14.35 3.95
CA GLN A 215 6.08 14.36 2.53
C GLN A 215 5.59 15.76 2.16
N PRO A 216 6.45 16.61 1.58
CA PRO A 216 6.04 17.94 1.14
C PRO A 216 4.96 17.83 0.05
N GLU A 217 4.16 18.88 -0.10
CA GLU A 217 3.34 19.02 -1.29
C GLU A 217 4.22 18.89 -2.54
N ALA A 218 3.79 18.04 -3.49
CA ALA A 218 4.59 17.69 -4.66
C ALA A 218 3.68 17.53 -5.88
N SER A 219 4.01 18.19 -6.98
CA SER A 219 3.30 18.00 -8.25
C SER A 219 3.61 16.62 -8.87
N PRO A 220 2.76 16.10 -9.77
CA PRO A 220 3.09 14.90 -10.54
C PRO A 220 4.42 15.03 -11.31
N GLU A 221 4.82 16.22 -11.74
CA GLU A 221 6.10 16.41 -12.43
C GLU A 221 7.30 16.28 -11.46
N GLU A 222 7.15 16.72 -10.21
CA GLU A 222 8.15 16.50 -9.16
C GLU A 222 8.25 15.02 -8.78
N VAL A 223 7.12 14.31 -8.65
CA VAL A 223 7.12 12.85 -8.45
C VAL A 223 7.81 12.15 -9.62
N LEU A 224 7.50 12.55 -10.87
CA LEU A 224 8.17 12.04 -12.07
C LEU A 224 9.69 12.28 -12.00
N SER A 225 10.15 13.44 -11.53
CA SER A 225 11.58 13.73 -11.41
C SER A 225 12.29 12.71 -10.50
N VAL A 226 11.66 12.33 -9.38
CA VAL A 226 12.18 11.31 -8.46
C VAL A 226 12.21 9.92 -9.10
N ILE A 227 11.20 9.60 -9.91
CA ILE A 227 11.18 8.36 -10.70
C ILE A 227 12.31 8.35 -11.73
N LEU A 228 12.48 9.44 -12.50
CA LEU A 228 13.49 9.54 -13.56
C LEU A 228 14.93 9.53 -13.04
N ASP A 229 15.16 10.03 -11.83
CA ASP A 229 16.47 9.92 -11.17
C ASP A 229 16.85 8.46 -10.91
N LYS A 230 15.84 7.58 -10.73
CA LYS A 230 16.01 6.14 -10.52
C LYS A 230 15.95 5.35 -11.83
N ASP A 231 15.05 5.71 -12.74
CA ASP A 231 14.88 5.13 -14.07
C ASP A 231 14.75 6.20 -15.16
N PRO A 232 15.89 6.66 -15.72
CA PRO A 232 15.88 7.62 -16.82
C PRO A 232 15.17 7.13 -18.08
N LYS A 233 15.03 5.80 -18.27
CA LYS A 233 14.44 5.21 -19.49
C LYS A 233 12.91 5.36 -19.50
N ALA A 234 12.27 5.46 -18.33
CA ALA A 234 10.84 5.71 -18.20
C ALA A 234 10.38 6.95 -18.98
N LYS A 235 11.24 7.98 -19.12
CA LYS A 235 10.93 9.21 -19.86
C LYS A 235 10.49 8.94 -21.31
N GLU A 236 11.18 8.05 -22.02
CA GLU A 236 10.83 7.74 -23.42
C GLU A 236 9.48 7.01 -23.49
N ILE A 237 9.27 6.05 -22.59
CA ILE A 237 8.05 5.25 -22.53
C ILE A 237 6.83 6.13 -22.21
N ILE A 238 6.93 6.99 -21.20
CA ILE A 238 5.87 7.94 -20.83
C ILE A 238 5.53 8.86 -22.00
N ASN A 239 6.55 9.38 -22.70
CA ASN A 239 6.32 10.21 -23.88
C ASN A 239 5.62 9.44 -25.00
N ASN A 240 5.95 8.16 -25.22
CA ASN A 240 5.27 7.33 -26.20
C ASN A 240 3.81 7.08 -25.81
N ILE A 241 3.55 6.78 -24.54
CA ILE A 241 2.20 6.61 -23.98
C ILE A 241 1.36 7.88 -24.19
N VAL A 242 1.89 9.05 -23.79
CA VAL A 242 1.17 10.33 -23.93
C VAL A 242 0.91 10.66 -25.39
N ARG A 243 1.86 10.41 -26.30
CA ARG A 243 1.67 10.60 -27.74
C ARG A 243 0.57 9.71 -28.29
N GLU A 244 0.58 8.42 -27.93
CA GLU A 244 -0.43 7.46 -28.37
C GLU A 244 -1.83 7.84 -27.85
N ILE A 245 -1.95 8.25 -26.58
CA ILE A 245 -3.22 8.76 -26.05
C ILE A 245 -3.65 10.03 -26.81
N LYS A 246 -2.74 10.96 -27.11
CA LYS A 246 -3.07 12.19 -27.86
C LYS A 246 -3.35 11.96 -29.34
N ASP A 247 -3.00 10.80 -29.91
CA ASP A 247 -3.22 10.51 -31.32
C ASP A 247 -4.72 10.64 -31.66
N PRO A 248 -5.10 11.55 -32.59
CA PRO A 248 -6.50 11.77 -32.93
C PRO A 248 -7.12 10.59 -33.69
N SER A 249 -6.34 9.63 -34.19
CA SER A 249 -6.85 8.39 -34.79
C SER A 249 -7.43 7.43 -33.75
N ASN A 250 -7.07 7.58 -32.48
CA ASN A 250 -7.63 6.83 -31.36
C ASN A 250 -8.94 7.47 -30.89
N LYS A 251 -10.03 7.19 -31.62
CA LYS A 251 -11.37 7.75 -31.38
C LYS A 251 -12.11 7.02 -30.27
N ARG A 252 -11.89 5.72 -30.16
CA ARG A 252 -12.49 4.89 -29.13
C ARG A 252 -11.44 4.22 -28.25
N ILE A 253 -11.48 4.52 -26.97
CA ILE A 253 -10.48 4.11 -25.98
C ILE A 253 -11.18 3.32 -24.88
N LEU A 254 -10.56 2.21 -24.46
CA LEU A 254 -10.98 1.43 -23.30
C LEU A 254 -9.88 1.48 -22.24
N VAL A 255 -10.25 1.85 -21.01
CA VAL A 255 -9.37 1.81 -19.84
C VAL A 255 -9.81 0.65 -18.94
N LEU A 256 -8.88 -0.25 -18.63
CA LEU A 256 -9.13 -1.49 -17.90
C LEU A 256 -8.34 -1.54 -16.59
N GLY A 257 -9.00 -2.01 -15.53
CA GLY A 257 -8.37 -2.40 -14.28
C GLY A 257 -8.49 -3.90 -14.00
N HIS A 258 -7.86 -4.38 -12.93
CA HIS A 258 -7.97 -5.78 -12.53
C HIS A 258 -9.34 -6.16 -11.91
N CYS A 259 -9.68 -7.45 -11.95
CA CYS A 259 -10.80 -8.04 -11.21
C CYS A 259 -10.59 -7.91 -9.69
N LYS A 260 -11.67 -7.93 -8.90
CA LYS A 260 -11.67 -7.59 -7.47
C LYS A 260 -10.98 -6.25 -7.22
N PRO A 261 -11.44 -5.19 -7.89
CA PRO A 261 -10.71 -3.94 -7.95
C PRO A 261 -10.63 -3.34 -6.55
N ASP A 262 -9.46 -2.80 -6.21
CA ASP A 262 -9.31 -1.96 -5.02
C ASP A 262 -9.35 -0.48 -5.42
N GLY A 263 -8.98 0.40 -4.49
CA GLY A 263 -9.02 1.83 -4.73
C GLY A 263 -8.01 2.27 -5.77
N ASP A 264 -6.86 1.60 -5.89
CA ASP A 264 -5.83 1.95 -6.87
C ASP A 264 -6.23 1.53 -8.28
N THR A 265 -6.85 0.35 -8.41
CA THR A 265 -7.42 -0.12 -9.66
C THR A 265 -8.55 0.79 -10.15
N LEU A 266 -9.58 1.03 -9.32
CA LEU A 266 -10.72 1.87 -9.69
C LEU A 266 -10.26 3.32 -9.91
N GLY A 267 -9.41 3.81 -9.03
CA GLY A 267 -8.83 5.14 -9.09
C GLY A 267 -8.07 5.37 -10.39
N SER A 268 -7.21 4.43 -10.77
CA SER A 268 -6.43 4.50 -12.02
C SER A 268 -7.34 4.52 -13.24
N ALA A 269 -8.31 3.60 -13.31
CA ALA A 269 -9.22 3.49 -14.45
C ALA A 269 -10.10 4.74 -14.61
N LEU A 270 -10.72 5.20 -13.51
CA LEU A 270 -11.62 6.36 -13.53
C LEU A 270 -10.85 7.68 -13.75
N ALA A 271 -9.68 7.84 -13.11
CA ALA A 271 -8.85 9.02 -13.28
C ALA A 271 -8.39 9.19 -14.73
N LEU A 272 -7.83 8.14 -15.35
CA LEU A 272 -7.34 8.25 -16.73
C LEU A 272 -8.51 8.46 -17.70
N LYS A 273 -9.65 7.78 -17.48
CA LYS A 273 -10.86 8.02 -18.27
C LYS A 273 -11.27 9.49 -18.24
N ASN A 274 -11.35 10.08 -17.04
CA ASN A 274 -11.72 11.48 -16.86
C ASN A 274 -10.68 12.43 -17.46
N ALA A 275 -9.38 12.16 -17.30
CA ALA A 275 -8.33 12.97 -17.89
C ALA A 275 -8.41 13.00 -19.43
N ILE A 276 -8.64 11.86 -20.08
CA ILE A 276 -8.81 11.81 -21.54
C ILE A 276 -10.07 12.56 -21.97
N LYS A 277 -11.18 12.43 -21.24
CA LYS A 277 -12.44 13.16 -21.52
C LYS A 277 -12.34 14.67 -21.29
N LEU A 278 -11.51 15.11 -20.35
CA LEU A 278 -11.22 16.53 -20.11
C LEU A 278 -10.33 17.10 -21.20
N MET A 279 -9.36 16.31 -21.69
CA MET A 279 -8.51 16.68 -22.82
C MET A 279 -9.32 16.80 -24.12
N ASP A 280 -10.22 15.85 -24.37
CA ASP A 280 -11.03 15.80 -25.60
C ASP A 280 -12.40 15.15 -25.30
N SER A 281 -13.44 16.00 -25.21
CA SER A 281 -14.79 15.58 -24.85
C SER A 281 -15.46 14.69 -25.90
N GLU A 282 -15.00 14.76 -27.16
CA GLU A 282 -15.59 14.04 -28.29
C GLU A 282 -15.11 12.59 -28.38
N ARG A 283 -14.02 12.24 -27.68
CA ARG A 283 -13.52 10.86 -27.63
C ARG A 283 -14.52 9.96 -26.92
N LYS A 284 -14.73 8.76 -27.46
CA LYS A 284 -15.49 7.71 -26.77
C LYS A 284 -14.53 6.95 -25.87
N VAL A 285 -14.68 7.14 -24.56
CA VAL A 285 -13.81 6.52 -23.56
C VAL A 285 -14.68 5.70 -22.63
N ASP A 286 -14.47 4.40 -22.63
CA ASP A 286 -15.09 3.46 -21.70
C ASP A 286 -14.06 3.10 -20.61
N GLY A 287 -14.50 3.04 -19.35
CA GLY A 287 -13.71 2.50 -18.24
C GLY A 287 -14.35 1.19 -17.79
N ALA A 288 -13.56 0.16 -17.47
CA ALA A 288 -14.11 -1.12 -17.07
C ALA A 288 -13.24 -1.94 -16.12
N VAL A 289 -13.90 -2.75 -15.32
CA VAL A 289 -13.32 -3.79 -14.45
C VAL A 289 -14.17 -5.05 -14.52
N ASP A 290 -13.60 -6.17 -14.11
CA ASP A 290 -14.21 -7.50 -14.30
C ASP A 290 -15.01 -8.01 -13.10
N ASP A 291 -15.55 -7.10 -12.29
CA ASP A 291 -16.27 -7.42 -11.06
C ASP A 291 -17.20 -6.26 -10.68
N LYS A 292 -18.06 -6.48 -9.68
CA LYS A 292 -18.82 -5.38 -9.06
C LYS A 292 -17.86 -4.41 -8.36
N ILE A 293 -18.24 -3.14 -8.34
CA ILE A 293 -17.57 -2.12 -7.54
C ILE A 293 -17.77 -2.47 -6.05
N PRO A 294 -16.70 -2.60 -5.24
CA PRO A 294 -16.82 -2.83 -3.79
C PRO A 294 -17.63 -1.74 -3.10
N GLY A 295 -18.36 -2.09 -2.05
CA GLY A 295 -19.21 -1.17 -1.27
C GLY A 295 -18.45 0.00 -0.64
N LEU A 296 -17.13 -0.14 -0.46
CA LEU A 296 -16.23 0.95 -0.06
C LEU A 296 -16.25 2.14 -1.04
N PHE A 297 -16.50 1.90 -2.33
CA PHE A 297 -16.41 2.91 -3.39
C PHE A 297 -17.76 3.18 -4.07
N ARG A 298 -18.63 2.16 -4.13
CA ARG A 298 -19.95 2.24 -4.77
C ARG A 298 -20.76 3.38 -4.17
N HIS A 299 -21.28 4.29 -4.99
CA HIS A 299 -21.99 5.51 -4.56
C HIS A 299 -21.19 6.54 -3.75
N LYS A 300 -19.93 6.24 -3.37
CA LYS A 300 -19.10 7.09 -2.49
C LYS A 300 -17.95 7.78 -3.22
N LEU A 301 -17.39 7.14 -4.26
CA LEU A 301 -16.35 7.73 -5.10
C LEU A 301 -16.99 8.60 -6.21
N PRO A 302 -16.75 9.92 -6.27
CA PRO A 302 -17.37 10.79 -7.26
C PRO A 302 -17.14 10.29 -8.69
N GLY A 303 -18.23 10.16 -9.45
CA GLY A 303 -18.20 9.74 -10.84
C GLY A 303 -17.86 8.26 -11.06
N ILE A 304 -18.04 7.38 -10.06
CA ILE A 304 -17.83 5.93 -10.24
C ILE A 304 -19.04 5.23 -10.88
N ASP A 305 -20.25 5.59 -10.47
CA ASP A 305 -21.48 4.91 -10.88
C ASP A 305 -21.81 5.17 -12.35
N GLY A 306 -22.09 4.12 -13.11
CA GLY A 306 -22.34 4.18 -14.55
C GLY A 306 -21.11 4.51 -15.41
N GLU A 307 -20.01 4.93 -14.79
CA GLU A 307 -18.78 5.31 -15.50
C GLU A 307 -17.77 4.15 -15.57
N ILE A 308 -17.78 3.24 -14.61
CA ILE A 308 -16.99 1.99 -14.67
C ILE A 308 -17.90 0.80 -14.96
N LYS A 309 -17.72 0.23 -16.15
CA LYS A 309 -18.54 -0.83 -16.71
C LYS A 309 -17.99 -2.22 -16.43
N ARG A 310 -18.82 -3.23 -16.63
CA ARG A 310 -18.42 -4.65 -16.67
C ARG A 310 -18.43 -5.19 -18.10
N PRO A 311 -17.64 -6.21 -18.45
CA PRO A 311 -17.80 -6.86 -19.74
C PRO A 311 -19.14 -7.61 -19.79
N TYR A 312 -19.96 -7.38 -20.82
CA TYR A 312 -21.21 -8.15 -20.99
C TYR A 312 -20.89 -9.61 -21.37
N ASN A 313 -21.50 -10.57 -20.67
CA ASN A 313 -21.42 -11.98 -21.04
C ASN A 313 -22.82 -12.61 -21.20
N PRO A 314 -23.28 -12.89 -22.43
CA PRO A 314 -24.58 -13.53 -22.66
C PRO A 314 -24.65 -14.97 -22.14
N GLU A 315 -23.52 -15.71 -22.12
CA GLU A 315 -23.48 -17.07 -21.56
C GLU A 315 -23.67 -17.06 -20.05
N PHE A 316 -23.15 -16.02 -19.38
CA PHE A 316 -23.36 -15.84 -17.94
C PHE A 316 -24.85 -15.60 -17.62
N LYS A 317 -25.54 -14.77 -18.41
CA LYS A 317 -26.99 -14.57 -18.26
C LYS A 317 -27.77 -15.89 -18.34
N GLN A 318 -27.51 -16.70 -19.39
CA GLN A 318 -28.17 -18.00 -19.55
C GLN A 318 -27.84 -18.95 -18.39
N LYS A 319 -26.60 -18.90 -17.91
CA LYS A 319 -26.18 -19.67 -16.74
C LYS A 319 -26.95 -19.26 -15.48
N LEU A 320 -27.09 -17.96 -15.21
CA LEU A 320 -27.87 -17.45 -14.06
C LEU A 320 -29.31 -17.95 -14.12
N GLU A 321 -29.99 -17.80 -15.27
CA GLU A 321 -31.38 -18.26 -15.46
C GLU A 321 -31.53 -19.77 -15.17
N LYS A 322 -30.57 -20.57 -15.63
CA LYS A 322 -30.52 -22.01 -15.37
C LYS A 322 -30.27 -22.32 -13.90
N GLU A 323 -29.34 -21.63 -13.25
CA GLU A 323 -29.02 -21.82 -11.83
C GLU A 323 -30.20 -21.42 -10.93
N ILE A 324 -30.87 -20.30 -11.20
CA ILE A 324 -32.11 -19.89 -10.52
C ILE A 324 -33.18 -20.98 -10.64
N THR A 325 -33.40 -21.50 -11.85
CA THR A 325 -34.39 -22.57 -12.08
C THR A 325 -34.03 -23.83 -11.31
N SER A 326 -32.75 -24.21 -11.31
CA SER A 326 -32.25 -25.37 -10.57
C SER A 326 -32.42 -25.21 -9.06
N LEU A 327 -32.12 -24.04 -8.51
CA LEU A 327 -32.26 -23.75 -7.08
C LEU A 327 -33.73 -23.72 -6.66
N LYS A 328 -34.64 -23.16 -7.48
CA LYS A 328 -36.09 -23.16 -7.22
C LYS A 328 -36.71 -24.56 -7.19
N ASN A 329 -36.16 -25.49 -7.96
CA ASN A 329 -36.60 -26.89 -7.97
C ASN A 329 -35.96 -27.73 -6.84
N GLY A 330 -34.95 -27.20 -6.15
CA GLY A 330 -34.28 -27.84 -5.03
C GLY A 330 -34.92 -27.55 -3.68
N GLU A 331 -34.18 -27.82 -2.60
CA GLU A 331 -34.60 -27.58 -1.22
C GLU A 331 -34.73 -26.07 -0.93
N GLN A 332 -35.88 -25.63 -0.41
CA GLN A 332 -36.21 -24.21 -0.17
C GLN A 332 -35.96 -23.75 1.28
N ASN A 333 -34.74 -23.93 1.76
CA ASN A 333 -34.30 -23.33 3.04
C ASN A 333 -33.89 -21.85 2.86
N ASP A 334 -33.63 -21.15 3.96
CA ASP A 334 -33.30 -19.71 3.95
C ASP A 334 -32.01 -19.40 3.18
N GLN A 335 -31.05 -20.33 3.17
CA GLN A 335 -29.84 -20.19 2.36
C GLN A 335 -30.13 -20.29 0.86
N THR A 336 -30.96 -21.24 0.43
CA THR A 336 -31.37 -21.36 -0.98
C THR A 336 -32.13 -20.12 -1.43
N LYS A 337 -33.07 -19.62 -0.60
CA LYS A 337 -33.84 -18.41 -0.91
C LYS A 337 -32.95 -17.18 -1.08
N GLY A 338 -31.98 -16.98 -0.18
CA GLY A 338 -31.04 -15.86 -0.31
C GLY A 338 -30.12 -15.99 -1.52
N GLN A 339 -29.70 -17.21 -1.90
CA GLN A 339 -28.95 -17.42 -3.14
C GLN A 339 -29.80 -17.12 -4.38
N ILE A 340 -31.09 -17.50 -4.39
CA ILE A 340 -32.01 -17.15 -5.49
C ILE A 340 -32.16 -15.62 -5.60
N GLU A 341 -32.37 -14.93 -4.47
CA GLU A 341 -32.47 -13.46 -4.42
C GLU A 341 -31.24 -12.80 -5.07
N ILE A 342 -30.02 -13.25 -4.76
CA ILE A 342 -28.79 -12.73 -5.37
C ILE A 342 -28.78 -12.87 -6.90
N LEU A 343 -29.11 -14.07 -7.38
CA LEU A 343 -29.05 -14.34 -8.81
C LEU A 343 -30.13 -13.57 -9.57
N GLU A 344 -31.29 -13.36 -8.95
CA GLU A 344 -32.36 -12.53 -9.50
C GLU A 344 -31.97 -11.05 -9.54
N ASP A 345 -31.31 -10.53 -8.50
CA ASP A 345 -30.76 -9.17 -8.48
C ASP A 345 -29.71 -8.98 -9.60
N GLU A 346 -28.77 -9.93 -9.76
CA GLU A 346 -27.79 -9.90 -10.84
C GLU A 346 -28.45 -9.96 -12.24
N LEU A 347 -29.50 -10.78 -12.38
CA LEU A 347 -30.24 -10.90 -13.63
C LEU A 347 -31.00 -9.61 -13.97
N GLU A 348 -31.49 -8.89 -12.97
CA GLU A 348 -32.09 -7.57 -13.13
C GLU A 348 -31.05 -6.52 -13.54
N GLU A 349 -29.89 -6.48 -12.89
CA GLU A 349 -28.77 -5.59 -13.27
C GLU A 349 -28.34 -5.81 -14.72
N LEU A 350 -28.28 -7.06 -15.19
CA LEU A 350 -27.95 -7.40 -16.59
C LEU A 350 -28.92 -6.84 -17.64
N LYS A 351 -30.07 -6.28 -17.23
CA LYS A 351 -31.01 -5.60 -18.13
C LYS A 351 -30.61 -4.14 -18.42
N ASN A 352 -29.65 -3.58 -17.68
CA ASN A 352 -29.19 -2.20 -17.84
C ASN A 352 -27.96 -2.16 -18.77
N PRO A 353 -28.12 -1.94 -20.10
CA PRO A 353 -27.01 -2.04 -21.04
C PRO A 353 -25.90 -1.01 -20.81
N GLU A 354 -26.20 0.12 -20.15
CA GLU A 354 -25.23 1.18 -19.88
C GLU A 354 -24.13 0.76 -18.89
N ASP A 355 -24.40 -0.22 -18.03
CA ASP A 355 -23.44 -0.75 -17.06
C ASP A 355 -22.44 -1.73 -17.69
N PHE A 356 -22.62 -2.08 -18.97
CA PHE A 356 -21.81 -3.08 -19.65
C PHE A 356 -21.12 -2.59 -20.92
N LEU A 357 -19.96 -3.16 -21.20
CA LEU A 357 -19.32 -3.06 -22.52
C LEU A 357 -20.10 -3.91 -23.53
N ASN A 358 -20.35 -3.36 -24.72
CA ASN A 358 -20.96 -4.13 -25.79
C ASN A 358 -19.89 -5.01 -26.48
N PRO A 359 -20.05 -6.35 -26.53
CA PRO A 359 -19.03 -7.27 -27.07
C PRO A 359 -18.67 -7.08 -28.55
N LYS A 360 -19.51 -6.38 -29.31
CA LYS A 360 -19.26 -6.08 -30.73
C LYS A 360 -18.32 -4.89 -30.92
N ASP A 361 -18.10 -4.14 -29.85
CA ASP A 361 -17.32 -2.93 -29.89
C ASP A 361 -15.84 -3.19 -30.17
N LYS A 362 -15.29 -2.40 -31.08
CA LYS A 362 -13.86 -2.36 -31.38
C LYS A 362 -13.29 -1.06 -30.87
N TYR A 363 -12.17 -1.15 -30.16
CA TYR A 363 -11.44 -0.03 -29.63
C TYR A 363 -10.21 0.23 -30.49
N ASP A 364 -9.85 1.49 -30.67
CA ASP A 364 -8.60 1.84 -31.33
C ASP A 364 -7.43 1.60 -30.37
N LEU A 365 -7.62 1.95 -29.10
CA LEU A 365 -6.64 1.88 -28.03
C LEU A 365 -7.25 1.22 -26.79
N VAL A 366 -6.53 0.27 -26.20
CA VAL A 366 -6.85 -0.31 -24.89
C VAL A 366 -5.72 0.04 -23.92
N ILE A 367 -6.05 0.45 -22.71
CA ILE A 367 -5.10 0.83 -21.67
C ILE A 367 -5.34 -0.07 -20.46
N LEU A 368 -4.36 -0.88 -20.10
CA LEU A 368 -4.38 -1.73 -18.91
C LEU A 368 -3.64 -1.00 -17.79
N LEU A 369 -4.32 -0.79 -16.67
CA LEU A 369 -3.80 -0.11 -15.49
C LEU A 369 -3.93 -1.03 -14.29
N ASP A 370 -2.87 -1.14 -13.50
CA ASP A 370 -2.89 -1.89 -12.25
C ASP A 370 -3.39 -3.34 -12.45
N VAL A 371 -2.68 -4.08 -13.30
CA VAL A 371 -2.94 -5.48 -13.62
C VAL A 371 -1.63 -6.25 -13.44
N PRO A 372 -1.36 -6.82 -12.26
CA PRO A 372 -0.06 -7.44 -11.97
C PRO A 372 0.18 -8.70 -12.78
N THR A 373 -0.89 -9.45 -13.06
CA THR A 373 -0.82 -10.75 -13.71
C THR A 373 -2.07 -10.97 -14.58
N PRO A 374 -2.00 -11.86 -15.58
CA PRO A 374 -3.16 -12.18 -16.41
C PRO A 374 -4.24 -13.00 -15.72
N GLU A 375 -3.99 -13.48 -14.50
CA GLU A 375 -5.04 -14.08 -13.68
C GLU A 375 -5.95 -13.02 -13.06
N ARG A 376 -5.51 -11.77 -13.08
CA ARG A 376 -6.19 -10.61 -12.50
C ARG A 376 -7.02 -9.84 -13.52
N PHE A 377 -7.17 -10.30 -14.75
CA PHE A 377 -8.24 -9.88 -15.66
C PHE A 377 -8.85 -11.14 -16.30
N THR A 378 -10.16 -11.19 -16.55
CA THR A 378 -10.75 -12.43 -17.08
C THR A 378 -10.64 -12.50 -18.61
N ASN A 379 -10.88 -13.69 -19.16
CA ASN A 379 -10.97 -13.89 -20.61
C ASN A 379 -12.02 -13.00 -21.29
N GLN A 380 -12.93 -12.37 -20.54
CA GLN A 380 -13.93 -11.47 -21.11
C GLN A 380 -13.31 -10.22 -21.74
N PHE A 381 -12.14 -9.78 -21.25
CA PHE A 381 -11.46 -8.63 -21.86
C PHE A 381 -10.64 -8.98 -23.10
N LYS A 382 -10.37 -10.28 -23.34
CA LYS A 382 -9.49 -10.74 -24.42
C LYS A 382 -9.85 -10.14 -25.76
N ASN A 383 -11.13 -10.23 -26.16
CA ASN A 383 -11.58 -9.79 -27.48
C ASN A 383 -11.40 -8.28 -27.69
N TYR A 384 -11.50 -7.48 -26.63
CA TYR A 384 -11.25 -6.04 -26.72
C TYR A 384 -9.75 -5.76 -26.84
N ILE A 385 -8.91 -6.43 -26.03
CA ILE A 385 -7.45 -6.27 -26.06
C ILE A 385 -6.89 -6.72 -27.42
N GLU A 386 -7.28 -7.90 -27.92
CA GLU A 386 -6.86 -8.42 -29.23
C GLU A 386 -7.49 -7.67 -30.40
N GLY A 387 -8.68 -7.12 -30.22
CA GLY A 387 -9.32 -6.26 -31.21
C GLY A 387 -8.70 -4.87 -31.35
N ALA A 388 -7.95 -4.41 -30.34
CA ALA A 388 -7.36 -3.07 -30.33
C ALA A 388 -6.26 -2.88 -31.38
N LYS A 389 -6.04 -1.67 -31.88
CA LYS A 389 -4.86 -1.41 -32.74
C LYS A 389 -3.59 -1.34 -31.89
N LYS A 390 -3.70 -0.73 -30.71
CA LYS A 390 -2.61 -0.54 -29.75
C LYS A 390 -3.06 -0.86 -28.34
N VAL A 391 -2.09 -1.21 -27.50
CA VAL A 391 -2.30 -1.50 -26.09
C VAL A 391 -1.24 -0.74 -25.29
N ILE A 392 -1.68 -0.01 -24.27
CA ILE A 392 -0.81 0.60 -23.25
C ILE A 392 -0.92 -0.26 -21.99
N TYR A 393 0.20 -0.45 -21.29
CA TYR A 393 0.25 -1.17 -20.01
C TYR A 393 1.00 -0.34 -18.97
N VAL A 394 0.37 -0.03 -17.84
CA VAL A 394 0.96 0.73 -16.74
C VAL A 394 0.69 -0.01 -15.43
N ASP A 395 1.74 -0.34 -14.70
CA ASP A 395 1.62 -1.16 -13.49
C ASP A 395 2.73 -0.86 -12.47
N HIS A 396 2.42 -1.04 -11.19
CA HIS A 396 3.34 -0.77 -10.09
C HIS A 396 3.72 -2.03 -9.28
N HIS A 397 3.32 -3.20 -9.74
CA HIS A 397 3.69 -4.46 -9.09
C HIS A 397 4.99 -5.02 -9.67
N PRO A 398 5.65 -5.95 -8.96
CA PRO A 398 6.75 -6.73 -9.52
C PRO A 398 6.27 -7.45 -10.80
N HIS A 399 6.91 -7.16 -11.93
CA HIS A 399 6.55 -7.79 -13.20
C HIS A 399 6.86 -9.29 -13.16
N ARG A 400 5.87 -10.14 -13.47
CA ARG A 400 6.00 -11.61 -13.47
C ARG A 400 5.85 -12.25 -14.85
N PRO A 401 6.81 -12.13 -15.78
CA PRO A 401 6.60 -12.51 -17.18
C PRO A 401 6.28 -13.99 -17.35
N ALA A 402 6.80 -14.85 -16.46
CA ALA A 402 6.53 -16.29 -16.48
C ALA A 402 5.03 -16.61 -16.30
N GLU A 403 4.32 -15.86 -15.46
CA GLU A 403 2.87 -16.02 -15.29
C GLU A 403 2.13 -15.58 -16.56
N TRP A 404 2.61 -14.49 -17.18
CA TRP A 404 2.09 -14.00 -18.45
C TRP A 404 2.30 -14.99 -19.60
N ASP A 405 3.49 -15.57 -19.74
CA ASP A 405 3.80 -16.58 -20.76
C ASP A 405 2.95 -17.85 -20.58
N ARG A 406 2.84 -18.35 -19.34
CA ARG A 406 2.02 -19.53 -19.02
C ARG A 406 0.56 -19.30 -19.39
N LYS A 407 0.02 -18.11 -19.09
CA LYS A 407 -1.37 -17.79 -19.36
C LYS A 407 -1.64 -17.47 -20.82
N ALA A 408 -0.68 -16.94 -21.58
CA ALA A 408 -0.82 -16.78 -23.03
C ALA A 408 -1.28 -18.08 -23.69
N SER A 409 -0.78 -19.24 -23.22
CA SER A 409 -1.21 -20.56 -23.72
C SER A 409 -2.65 -20.97 -23.32
N GLN A 410 -3.19 -20.42 -22.23
CA GLN A 410 -4.52 -20.75 -21.68
C GLN A 410 -5.60 -19.75 -22.09
N THR A 411 -5.27 -18.45 -22.11
CA THR A 411 -6.17 -17.37 -22.51
C THR A 411 -6.11 -17.16 -24.02
N GLY A 412 -5.00 -17.52 -24.65
CA GLY A 412 -4.73 -17.26 -26.07
C GLY A 412 -4.38 -15.79 -26.36
N LEU A 413 -4.20 -14.94 -25.34
CA LEU A 413 -3.84 -13.53 -25.51
C LEU A 413 -2.41 -13.40 -26.06
N ASP A 414 -2.23 -12.60 -27.12
CA ASP A 414 -0.89 -12.26 -27.62
C ASP A 414 -0.17 -11.28 -26.67
N MET A 415 0.80 -11.81 -25.92
CA MET A 415 1.56 -11.04 -24.95
C MET A 415 2.52 -10.02 -25.58
N ASN A 416 2.94 -10.23 -26.83
CA ASN A 416 3.75 -9.22 -27.53
C ASN A 416 2.96 -7.94 -27.72
N LYS A 417 1.64 -8.06 -27.88
CA LYS A 417 0.74 -6.94 -28.03
C LYS A 417 0.67 -6.06 -26.79
N VAL A 418 0.90 -6.61 -25.60
CA VAL A 418 0.85 -5.88 -24.32
C VAL A 418 2.21 -5.33 -23.91
N HIS A 419 3.27 -6.17 -23.94
CA HIS A 419 4.57 -5.79 -23.37
C HIS A 419 5.61 -5.37 -24.42
N ASN A 420 5.56 -5.91 -25.64
CA ASN A 420 6.63 -5.73 -26.63
C ASN A 420 6.29 -4.67 -27.69
N ASN A 421 5.66 -3.57 -27.24
CA ASN A 421 5.12 -2.52 -28.11
C ASN A 421 5.66 -1.10 -27.80
N LYS A 422 6.60 -0.97 -26.85
CA LYS A 422 7.16 0.31 -26.32
C LYS A 422 6.15 1.23 -25.59
N LEU A 423 5.01 0.67 -25.19
CA LEU A 423 3.91 1.34 -24.47
C LEU A 423 3.63 0.67 -23.11
N ALA A 424 4.60 -0.08 -22.59
CA ALA A 424 4.53 -0.75 -21.29
C ALA A 424 5.47 -0.05 -20.29
N TRP A 425 4.92 0.52 -19.22
CA TRP A 425 5.64 1.16 -18.14
C TRP A 425 5.35 0.44 -16.82
N ILE A 426 6.35 -0.26 -16.27
CA ILE A 426 6.25 -0.88 -14.94
C ILE A 426 7.19 -0.16 -13.98
N ALA A 427 6.69 0.27 -12.82
CA ALA A 427 7.49 0.93 -11.79
C ALA A 427 7.22 0.34 -10.39
N ASP A 428 7.81 -0.83 -10.11
CA ASP A 428 7.56 -1.61 -8.89
C ASP A 428 7.93 -0.94 -7.56
N THR A 429 8.80 0.07 -7.55
CA THR A 429 9.11 0.86 -6.35
C THR A 429 8.08 1.95 -6.04
N VAL A 430 7.28 2.36 -7.04
CA VAL A 430 6.23 3.37 -6.89
C VAL A 430 5.07 2.73 -6.12
N PRO A 431 4.58 3.33 -5.04
CA PRO A 431 3.68 2.64 -4.13
C PRO A 431 2.23 2.53 -4.62
N ALA A 432 1.84 3.20 -5.72
CA ALA A 432 0.50 3.10 -6.31
C ALA A 432 0.54 3.41 -7.82
N ALA A 433 -0.23 2.67 -8.63
CA ALA A 433 -0.42 2.92 -10.06
C ALA A 433 -1.10 4.27 -10.34
N THR A 434 -1.95 4.75 -9.44
CA THR A 434 -2.55 6.09 -9.53
C THR A 434 -1.52 7.21 -9.59
N GLN A 435 -0.35 7.08 -8.95
CA GLN A 435 0.75 8.06 -9.10
C GLN A 435 1.36 8.04 -10.51
N MET A 436 1.35 6.89 -11.18
CA MET A 436 1.79 6.79 -12.58
C MET A 436 0.74 7.41 -13.51
N VAL A 437 -0.55 7.22 -13.19
CA VAL A 437 -1.67 7.81 -13.93
C VAL A 437 -1.73 9.33 -13.79
N SER A 438 -1.50 9.88 -12.59
CA SER A 438 -1.43 11.34 -12.37
C SER A 438 -0.35 12.00 -13.22
N ILE A 439 0.82 11.36 -13.36
CA ILE A 439 1.92 11.82 -14.22
C ILE A 439 1.47 11.87 -15.69
N ILE A 440 0.81 10.81 -16.17
CA ILE A 440 0.29 10.77 -17.54
C ILE A 440 -0.76 11.88 -17.71
N ALA A 441 -1.72 11.98 -16.78
CA ALA A 441 -2.80 12.96 -16.79
C ALA A 441 -2.29 14.40 -16.79
N ASN A 442 -1.27 14.73 -15.98
CA ASN A 442 -0.64 16.05 -15.94
C ASN A 442 -0.08 16.47 -17.31
N LYS A 443 0.42 15.50 -18.10
CA LYS A 443 0.89 15.74 -19.48
C LYS A 443 -0.25 15.82 -20.51
N LEU A 444 -1.43 15.24 -20.21
CA LEU A 444 -2.64 15.37 -21.04
C LEU A 444 -3.36 16.71 -20.78
N LEU A 445 -3.33 17.20 -19.54
CA LEU A 445 -4.06 18.37 -19.05
C LEU A 445 -3.09 19.50 -18.65
N PRO A 446 -2.52 20.24 -19.63
CA PRO A 446 -1.59 21.33 -19.33
C PRO A 446 -2.18 22.42 -18.42
N GLN A 447 -3.52 22.55 -18.37
CA GLN A 447 -4.24 23.47 -17.49
C GLN A 447 -3.92 23.24 -16.00
N MET A 448 -3.54 22.03 -15.60
CA MET A 448 -3.16 21.74 -14.20
C MET A 448 -1.96 22.59 -13.76
N ASN A 449 -1.00 22.84 -14.66
CA ASN A 449 0.16 23.69 -14.36
C ASN A 449 -0.26 25.17 -14.26
N ASP A 450 -1.28 25.61 -15.00
CA ASP A 450 -1.77 26.99 -14.92
C ASP A 450 -2.58 27.22 -13.63
N ILE A 451 -3.32 26.19 -13.17
CA ILE A 451 -4.00 26.19 -11.86
C ILE A 451 -2.97 26.25 -10.74
N GLU A 452 -1.96 25.40 -10.78
CA GLU A 452 -0.84 25.38 -9.82
C GLU A 452 -0.16 26.75 -9.69
N GLN A 453 0.08 27.42 -10.82
CA GLN A 453 0.72 28.73 -10.86
C GLN A 453 -0.22 29.88 -10.47
N GLY A 454 -1.47 29.58 -10.09
CA GLY A 454 -2.48 30.57 -9.72
C GLY A 454 -2.89 31.49 -10.87
N LYS A 455 -2.63 31.08 -12.12
CA LYS A 455 -2.98 31.89 -13.31
C LYS A 455 -4.47 31.82 -13.62
N ILE A 456 -5.09 30.67 -13.36
CA ILE A 456 -6.51 30.39 -13.57
C ILE A 456 -7.03 29.55 -12.41
N SER A 457 -8.30 29.73 -12.06
CA SER A 457 -9.00 28.83 -11.13
C SER A 457 -9.37 27.49 -11.80
N PRO A 458 -9.60 26.42 -11.02
CA PRO A 458 -10.15 25.16 -11.56
C PRO A 458 -11.47 25.38 -12.32
N GLN A 459 -12.32 26.28 -11.83
CA GLN A 459 -13.60 26.64 -12.45
C GLN A 459 -13.42 27.30 -13.83
N GLU A 460 -12.40 28.13 -14.00
CA GLU A 460 -12.07 28.75 -15.29
C GLU A 460 -11.43 27.75 -16.26
N ALA A 461 -10.55 26.88 -15.76
CA ALA A 461 -9.89 25.84 -16.54
C ALA A 461 -10.88 24.81 -17.11
N PHE A 462 -11.91 24.47 -16.33
CA PHE A 462 -12.88 23.42 -16.61
C PHE A 462 -14.31 23.97 -16.64
N ASN A 463 -14.52 24.99 -17.48
CA ASN A 463 -15.72 25.82 -17.49
C ASN A 463 -16.92 25.28 -18.30
N LYS A 464 -16.76 24.20 -19.08
CA LYS A 464 -17.89 23.61 -19.81
C LYS A 464 -18.75 22.76 -18.85
N PRO A 465 -20.05 22.57 -19.15
CA PRO A 465 -20.94 21.75 -18.33
C PRO A 465 -20.34 20.38 -17.98
N GLY A 466 -20.28 20.07 -16.68
CA GLY A 466 -19.76 18.80 -16.14
C GLY A 466 -18.24 18.61 -16.21
N GLN A 467 -17.45 19.55 -16.74
CA GLN A 467 -15.99 19.41 -16.74
C GLN A 467 -15.40 19.54 -15.34
N LEU A 468 -15.83 20.52 -14.54
CA LEU A 468 -15.34 20.67 -13.17
C LEU A 468 -15.65 19.43 -12.32
N ASP A 469 -16.84 18.84 -12.45
CA ASP A 469 -17.21 17.63 -11.71
C ASP A 469 -16.36 16.43 -12.14
N LYS A 470 -16.06 16.29 -13.44
CA LYS A 470 -15.10 15.29 -13.93
C LYS A 470 -13.70 15.51 -13.41
N PHE A 471 -13.26 16.76 -13.28
CA PHE A 471 -11.96 17.08 -12.70
C PHE A 471 -11.92 16.73 -11.21
N LYS A 472 -12.98 17.03 -10.46
CA LYS A 472 -13.11 16.60 -9.05
C LYS A 472 -13.12 15.08 -8.93
N ALA A 473 -13.85 14.37 -9.80
CA ALA A 473 -13.84 12.91 -9.86
C ALA A 473 -12.46 12.35 -10.22
N PHE A 474 -11.73 12.98 -11.14
CA PHE A 474 -10.32 12.65 -11.42
C PHE A 474 -9.45 12.77 -10.16
N VAL A 475 -9.50 13.89 -9.45
CA VAL A 475 -8.72 14.09 -8.22
C VAL A 475 -9.11 13.07 -7.14
N ALA A 476 -10.41 12.89 -6.89
CA ALA A 476 -10.93 11.92 -5.93
C ALA A 476 -10.45 10.49 -6.23
N SER A 477 -10.40 10.11 -7.51
CA SER A 477 -9.92 8.82 -7.97
C SER A 477 -8.45 8.60 -7.69
N ILE A 478 -7.58 9.57 -8.03
CA ILE A 478 -6.15 9.50 -7.75
C ILE A 478 -5.88 9.41 -6.25
N VAL A 479 -6.47 10.32 -5.47
CA VAL A 479 -6.30 10.39 -4.02
C VAL A 479 -6.74 9.10 -3.34
N THR A 480 -7.87 8.54 -3.77
CA THR A 480 -8.42 7.30 -3.22
C THR A 480 -7.46 6.14 -3.44
N GLY A 481 -6.96 5.98 -4.68
CA GLY A 481 -6.01 4.92 -5.02
C GLY A 481 -4.71 5.01 -4.24
N ILE A 482 -4.11 6.21 -4.20
CA ILE A 482 -2.90 6.45 -3.41
C ILE A 482 -3.16 6.13 -1.95
N SER A 483 -4.27 6.60 -1.36
CA SER A 483 -4.59 6.35 0.04
C SER A 483 -4.74 4.86 0.35
N THR A 484 -5.52 4.12 -0.45
CA THR A 484 -5.77 2.70 -0.19
C THR A 484 -4.49 1.87 -0.31
N ASP A 485 -3.62 2.20 -1.27
CA ASP A 485 -2.43 1.40 -1.55
C ASP A 485 -1.19 1.81 -0.74
N THR A 486 -1.23 2.96 -0.08
CA THR A 486 -0.18 3.39 0.86
C THR A 486 -0.56 3.20 2.32
N GLY A 487 -1.76 2.67 2.60
CA GLY A 487 -2.30 2.54 3.96
C GLY A 487 -2.56 3.90 4.59
N SER A 488 -3.32 4.75 3.90
CA SER A 488 -3.58 6.15 4.26
C SER A 488 -2.30 6.97 4.39
N PHE A 489 -1.45 6.90 3.36
CA PHE A 489 -0.21 7.66 3.22
C PHE A 489 0.89 7.32 4.24
N LEU A 490 0.84 6.12 4.84
CA LEU A 490 1.89 5.66 5.75
C LEU A 490 3.14 5.19 5.00
N ARG A 491 2.95 4.55 3.85
CA ARG A 491 4.05 4.13 2.97
C ARG A 491 4.45 5.23 2.01
N THR A 492 5.75 5.38 1.80
CA THR A 492 6.35 6.37 0.88
C THR A 492 6.85 5.74 -0.42
N ALA A 493 7.03 4.43 -0.42
CA ALA A 493 7.48 3.59 -1.54
C ALA A 493 7.19 2.12 -1.21
N ASN A 494 7.26 1.24 -2.21
CA ASN A 494 7.36 -0.20 -1.99
C ASN A 494 8.79 -0.52 -1.53
N LEU A 495 9.00 -0.57 -0.20
CA LEU A 495 10.32 -0.76 0.39
C LEU A 495 10.78 -2.23 0.29
N LEU A 496 11.99 -2.42 -0.24
CA LEU A 496 12.70 -3.68 -0.28
C LEU A 496 13.53 -3.90 1.00
N PRO A 497 13.90 -5.15 1.35
CA PRO A 497 14.70 -5.44 2.54
C PRO A 497 16.03 -4.67 2.64
N GLU A 498 16.68 -4.36 1.51
CA GLU A 498 17.88 -3.52 1.47
C GLU A 498 17.61 -2.07 1.85
N HIS A 499 16.43 -1.52 1.53
CA HIS A 499 16.05 -0.16 1.92
C HIS A 499 15.90 -0.05 3.44
N MET A 500 15.49 -1.13 4.11
CA MET A 500 15.36 -1.15 5.57
C MET A 500 16.70 -1.01 6.30
N LYS A 501 17.81 -1.37 5.65
CA LYS A 501 19.18 -1.18 6.17
C LYS A 501 19.65 0.27 6.04
N MET A 502 18.96 1.08 5.25
CA MET A 502 19.30 2.49 5.05
C MET A 502 18.65 3.35 6.15
N PRO A 503 19.30 4.46 6.56
CA PRO A 503 18.64 5.48 7.37
C PRO A 503 17.33 5.95 6.73
N VAL A 504 16.29 6.19 7.53
CA VAL A 504 14.91 6.48 7.05
C VAL A 504 14.88 7.60 6.00
N GLN A 505 15.62 8.68 6.23
CA GLN A 505 15.74 9.84 5.34
C GLN A 505 16.45 9.56 4.01
N LYS A 506 17.06 8.38 3.85
CA LYS A 506 17.74 7.93 2.63
C LYS A 506 16.94 6.87 1.87
N ARG A 507 15.83 6.38 2.44
CA ARG A 507 14.94 5.42 1.77
C ARG A 507 14.23 6.08 0.59
N PRO A 508 13.79 5.32 -0.42
CA PRO A 508 12.96 5.85 -1.49
C PRO A 508 11.70 6.53 -0.93
N ASN A 509 11.33 7.68 -1.51
CA ASN A 509 10.13 8.43 -1.17
C ASN A 509 9.54 9.05 -2.44
N PHE A 510 8.38 8.58 -2.86
CA PHE A 510 7.65 9.07 -4.05
C PHE A 510 6.52 10.04 -3.68
N MET A 511 6.53 10.56 -2.44
CA MET A 511 5.65 11.62 -1.95
C MET A 511 4.14 11.37 -2.17
N PRO A 512 3.59 10.17 -1.93
CA PRO A 512 2.16 9.91 -2.12
C PRO A 512 1.22 10.85 -1.35
N GLU A 513 1.53 11.20 -0.10
CA GLU A 513 0.75 12.20 0.66
C GLU A 513 0.87 13.59 0.04
N GLY A 514 2.09 13.93 -0.39
CA GLY A 514 2.45 15.20 -0.99
C GLY A 514 1.73 15.47 -2.31
N GLU A 515 1.70 14.47 -3.18
CA GLU A 515 0.96 14.50 -4.45
C GLU A 515 -0.55 14.54 -4.23
N SER A 516 -1.06 13.79 -3.26
CA SER A 516 -2.47 13.85 -2.90
C SER A 516 -2.85 15.25 -2.40
N LYS A 517 -2.02 15.88 -1.57
CA LYS A 517 -2.22 17.24 -1.08
C LYS A 517 -2.25 18.25 -2.23
N TYR A 518 -1.28 18.16 -3.14
CA TYR A 518 -1.20 19.00 -4.34
C TYR A 518 -2.50 18.93 -5.16
N LEU A 519 -2.99 17.72 -5.44
CA LEU A 519 -4.22 17.54 -6.22
C LEU A 519 -5.47 17.99 -5.47
N MET A 520 -5.58 17.70 -4.18
CA MET A 520 -6.72 18.16 -3.35
C MET A 520 -6.85 19.69 -3.35
N ASN A 521 -5.74 20.42 -3.30
CA ASN A 521 -5.71 21.89 -3.35
C ASN A 521 -6.33 22.45 -4.64
N MET A 522 -6.39 21.66 -5.72
CA MET A 522 -7.01 22.04 -6.99
C MET A 522 -8.54 21.86 -7.02
N THR A 523 -9.18 21.45 -5.93
CA THR A 523 -10.62 21.12 -5.93
C THR A 523 -11.50 22.10 -5.15
N ASP A 524 -10.98 23.30 -4.86
CA ASP A 524 -11.65 24.31 -4.02
C ASP A 524 -12.10 23.75 -2.65
N GLY A 525 -11.36 22.77 -2.14
CA GLY A 525 -11.61 22.13 -0.85
C GLY A 525 -12.74 21.10 -0.84
N VAL A 526 -13.33 20.73 -1.98
CA VAL A 526 -14.38 19.70 -2.07
C VAL A 526 -13.80 18.30 -1.83
N ILE A 527 -12.71 17.97 -2.51
CA ILE A 527 -11.99 16.71 -2.33
C ILE A 527 -10.80 16.97 -1.42
N ASN A 528 -10.86 16.46 -0.20
CA ASN A 528 -9.85 16.68 0.82
C ASN A 528 -9.73 15.43 1.73
N LYS A 529 -8.85 15.48 2.73
CA LYS A 529 -8.66 14.38 3.69
C LYS A 529 -9.89 14.09 4.57
N LYS A 530 -10.75 15.09 4.83
CA LYS A 530 -12.03 14.90 5.53
C LYS A 530 -13.01 14.11 4.68
N TRP A 531 -13.20 14.50 3.40
CA TRP A 531 -13.99 13.74 2.42
C TRP A 531 -13.51 12.29 2.33
N LEU A 532 -12.19 12.08 2.16
CA LEU A 532 -11.61 10.75 2.03
C LEU A 532 -11.93 9.87 3.26
N ARG A 533 -11.90 10.45 4.46
CA ARG A 533 -12.22 9.77 5.72
C ARG A 533 -13.71 9.43 5.86
N GLU A 534 -14.57 10.38 5.48
CA GLU A 534 -16.03 10.28 5.67
C GLU A 534 -16.69 9.39 4.61
N GLU A 535 -16.22 9.47 3.37
CA GLU A 535 -16.81 8.77 2.23
C GLU A 535 -16.09 7.46 1.91
N ILE A 536 -14.76 7.40 1.97
CA ILE A 536 -14.01 6.18 1.60
C ILE A 536 -13.72 5.35 2.86
N ASN A 537 -14.78 4.79 3.43
CA ASN A 537 -14.73 3.84 4.55
C ASN A 537 -15.54 2.57 4.31
N TYR A 538 -15.06 1.46 4.89
CA TYR A 538 -15.69 0.16 4.71
C TYR A 538 -17.00 0.07 5.49
N ASP A 539 -18.02 -0.48 4.83
CA ASP A 539 -19.39 -0.43 5.31
C ASP A 539 -19.97 -1.85 5.41
N ILE A 540 -19.91 -2.43 6.60
CA ILE A 540 -20.98 -3.32 7.06
C ILE A 540 -21.78 -2.48 8.05
N SER A 541 -23.12 -2.52 7.92
CA SER A 541 -23.97 -1.72 8.80
C SER A 541 -23.75 -2.10 10.27
N ASP A 542 -23.64 -1.06 11.11
CA ASP A 542 -23.72 -1.15 12.57
C ASP A 542 -25.17 -1.06 13.07
N GLY A 543 -26.11 -0.91 12.13
CA GLY A 543 -27.53 -0.96 12.41
C GLY A 543 -27.88 -2.27 13.09
N LYS A 544 -28.63 -2.17 14.19
CA LYS A 544 -29.14 -3.34 14.88
C LYS A 544 -30.09 -4.08 13.96
N VAL A 545 -29.91 -5.39 13.84
CA VAL A 545 -30.80 -6.25 13.06
C VAL A 545 -31.75 -6.96 14.02
N ASP A 546 -33.05 -6.92 13.77
CA ASP A 546 -34.08 -7.47 14.69
C ASP A 546 -33.85 -8.94 15.08
N LYS A 547 -33.30 -9.72 14.15
CA LYS A 547 -33.01 -11.15 14.34
C LYS A 547 -31.67 -11.43 15.03
N LEU A 548 -30.86 -10.40 15.29
CA LEU A 548 -29.57 -10.51 15.97
C LEU A 548 -29.60 -9.78 17.32
N LYS A 549 -28.65 -10.14 18.20
CA LYS A 549 -28.43 -9.38 19.44
C LYS A 549 -27.84 -7.98 19.19
N GLY A 550 -27.16 -7.80 18.06
CA GLY A 550 -26.52 -6.57 17.63
C GLY A 550 -26.61 -6.38 16.12
N SER A 551 -25.53 -5.94 15.52
CA SER A 551 -25.40 -5.68 14.08
C SER A 551 -24.79 -6.87 13.32
N ALA A 552 -24.81 -6.79 11.98
CA ALA A 552 -24.05 -7.72 11.15
C ALA A 552 -22.53 -7.60 11.39
N ARG A 553 -22.03 -6.40 11.73
CA ARG A 553 -20.64 -6.19 12.15
C ARG A 553 -20.32 -6.94 13.44
N ASP A 554 -21.18 -6.87 14.45
CA ASP A 554 -20.97 -7.58 15.73
C ASP A 554 -20.86 -9.09 15.51
N LEU A 555 -21.70 -9.65 14.63
CA LEU A 555 -21.65 -11.06 14.25
C LEU A 555 -20.33 -11.42 13.55
N MET A 556 -19.85 -10.57 12.64
CA MET A 556 -18.56 -10.74 11.98
C MET A 556 -17.40 -10.76 12.99
N LEU A 557 -17.42 -9.87 13.99
CA LEU A 557 -16.42 -9.82 15.05
C LEU A 557 -16.48 -11.09 15.93
N GLU A 558 -17.69 -11.53 16.29
CA GLU A 558 -17.89 -12.78 17.03
C GLU A 558 -17.30 -13.99 16.27
N TYR A 559 -17.56 -14.10 14.96
CA TYR A 559 -17.00 -15.16 14.13
C TYR A 559 -15.49 -15.07 13.97
N SER A 560 -14.94 -13.87 13.87
CA SER A 560 -13.49 -13.66 13.84
C SER A 560 -12.82 -14.13 15.15
N LEU A 561 -13.42 -13.84 16.31
CA LEU A 561 -12.91 -14.32 17.61
C LEU A 561 -13.01 -15.83 17.77
N LYS A 562 -14.09 -16.44 17.27
CA LYS A 562 -14.26 -17.91 17.30
C LYS A 562 -13.30 -18.63 16.36
N GLY A 563 -12.99 -18.01 15.22
CA GLY A 563 -12.05 -18.51 14.22
C GLY A 563 -10.58 -18.30 14.56
N LEU A 564 -10.28 -17.62 15.66
CA LEU A 564 -8.93 -17.23 16.03
C LEU A 564 -8.08 -18.43 16.46
N LYS A 565 -6.93 -18.60 15.81
CA LYS A 565 -5.91 -19.60 16.12
C LYS A 565 -4.60 -18.92 16.48
N VAL A 566 -3.99 -19.44 17.54
CA VAL A 566 -2.66 -19.05 18.01
C VAL A 566 -1.83 -20.28 18.35
N TYR A 567 -0.53 -20.16 18.13
CA TYR A 567 0.41 -21.26 18.12
C TYR A 567 1.52 -21.02 19.15
N PRO A 568 1.43 -21.60 20.36
CA PRO A 568 2.57 -21.68 21.26
C PRO A 568 3.63 -22.65 20.74
N ASP A 569 4.88 -22.48 21.17
CA ASP A 569 5.93 -23.45 20.90
C ASP A 569 6.86 -23.66 22.11
N SER A 570 6.82 -24.88 22.67
CA SER A 570 7.62 -25.24 23.83
C SER A 570 9.10 -25.44 23.53
N LYS A 571 9.49 -25.82 22.30
CA LYS A 571 10.90 -25.97 21.90
C LYS A 571 11.58 -24.62 21.79
N LEU A 572 10.86 -23.65 21.25
CA LEU A 572 11.29 -22.25 21.23
C LEU A 572 11.08 -21.58 22.60
N ASN A 573 10.42 -22.23 23.57
CA ASN A 573 10.03 -21.64 24.86
C ASN A 573 9.33 -20.29 24.67
N THR A 574 8.35 -20.24 23.76
CA THR A 574 7.55 -19.04 23.47
C THR A 574 6.06 -19.33 23.65
N PRO A 575 5.31 -18.45 24.34
CA PRO A 575 3.86 -18.61 24.48
C PRO A 575 3.10 -18.38 23.17
N ASP A 576 3.71 -17.70 22.20
CA ASP A 576 3.16 -17.37 20.89
C ASP A 576 4.30 -17.15 19.87
N LEU A 577 4.11 -17.50 18.59
CA LEU A 577 5.06 -17.27 17.49
C LEU A 577 5.02 -15.85 16.89
N GLY A 578 4.17 -14.97 17.41
CA GLY A 578 3.81 -13.71 16.77
C GLY A 578 2.99 -13.99 15.52
N LEU A 579 2.14 -15.04 15.55
CA LEU A 579 1.34 -15.51 14.44
C LEU A 579 -0.13 -15.58 14.85
N GLY A 580 -0.93 -14.67 14.30
CA GLY A 580 -2.39 -14.70 14.43
C GLY A 580 -3.05 -15.19 13.15
N ILE A 581 -3.87 -16.24 13.23
CA ILE A 581 -4.68 -16.70 12.10
C ILE A 581 -6.16 -16.62 12.46
N VAL A 582 -6.96 -16.00 11.59
CA VAL A 582 -8.43 -16.02 11.68
C VAL A 582 -8.95 -16.95 10.59
N GLU A 583 -9.69 -17.99 10.99
CA GLU A 583 -10.32 -18.95 10.08
C GLU A 583 -11.83 -18.75 10.01
N VAL A 584 -12.39 -18.57 8.81
CA VAL A 584 -13.84 -18.36 8.62
C VAL A 584 -14.35 -19.27 7.48
N ASP A 585 -15.35 -20.10 7.78
CA ASP A 585 -15.97 -20.95 6.77
C ASP A 585 -17.01 -20.19 5.93
N TYR A 586 -17.49 -20.84 4.87
CA TYR A 586 -18.45 -20.25 3.95
C TYR A 586 -19.77 -19.87 4.64
N ASP A 587 -20.28 -20.72 5.53
CA ASP A 587 -21.60 -20.52 6.15
C ASP A 587 -21.58 -19.30 7.08
N LYS A 588 -20.50 -19.11 7.84
CA LYS A 588 -20.31 -17.91 8.67
C LYS A 588 -20.23 -16.63 7.84
N MET A 589 -19.54 -16.66 6.69
CA MET A 589 -19.53 -15.52 5.78
C MET A 589 -20.91 -15.25 5.18
N TYR A 590 -21.65 -16.31 4.84
CA TYR A 590 -23.02 -16.21 4.35
C TYR A 590 -23.95 -15.57 5.38
N ASP A 591 -23.86 -15.95 6.66
CA ASP A 591 -24.68 -15.36 7.72
C ASP A 591 -24.44 -13.84 7.84
N VAL A 592 -23.17 -13.41 7.88
CA VAL A 592 -22.82 -11.98 7.93
C VAL A 592 -23.37 -11.25 6.71
N TRP A 593 -23.20 -11.83 5.53
CA TRP A 593 -23.73 -11.29 4.28
C TRP A 593 -25.27 -11.15 4.31
N HIS A 594 -25.98 -12.21 4.74
CA HIS A 594 -27.42 -12.23 4.84
C HIS A 594 -27.93 -11.13 5.78
N TYR A 595 -27.38 -11.04 6.99
CA TYR A 595 -27.83 -10.04 7.96
C TYR A 595 -27.41 -8.61 7.61
N ALA A 596 -26.30 -8.42 6.90
CA ALA A 596 -25.93 -7.10 6.38
C ALA A 596 -26.97 -6.59 5.38
N ARG A 597 -27.47 -7.46 4.48
CA ARG A 597 -28.55 -7.10 3.54
C ARG A 597 -29.89 -6.90 4.21
N GLU A 598 -30.20 -7.69 5.24
CA GLU A 598 -31.41 -7.45 6.04
C GLU A 598 -31.34 -6.09 6.76
N ALA A 599 -30.17 -5.67 7.23
CA ALA A 599 -29.97 -4.33 7.78
C ALA A 599 -30.24 -3.24 6.73
N GLU A 600 -29.72 -3.39 5.51
CA GLU A 600 -30.00 -2.46 4.39
C GLU A 600 -31.51 -2.35 4.12
N LYS A 601 -32.23 -3.49 4.09
CA LYS A 601 -33.69 -3.51 3.91
C LYS A 601 -34.42 -2.79 5.06
N GLN A 602 -34.01 -3.01 6.31
CA GLN A 602 -34.59 -2.34 7.50
C GLN A 602 -34.36 -0.82 7.50
N GLU A 603 -33.24 -0.38 6.93
CA GLU A 603 -32.91 1.04 6.71
C GLU A 603 -33.64 1.65 5.49
N GLY A 604 -34.45 0.87 4.77
CA GLY A 604 -35.15 1.31 3.55
C GLY A 604 -34.24 1.47 2.34
N LYS A 605 -33.03 0.89 2.38
CA LYS A 605 -32.05 0.89 1.29
C LYS A 605 -32.23 -0.35 0.40
N LYS A 606 -31.78 -0.24 -0.85
CA LYS A 606 -31.61 -1.42 -1.72
C LYS A 606 -30.50 -2.30 -1.12
N PRO A 607 -30.70 -3.62 -1.02
CA PRO A 607 -29.67 -4.50 -0.49
C PRO A 607 -28.59 -4.73 -1.55
N GLU A 608 -27.37 -4.27 -1.30
CA GLU A 608 -26.28 -4.26 -2.28
C GLU A 608 -24.96 -4.84 -1.74
N ILE A 609 -24.90 -5.17 -0.44
CA ILE A 609 -23.74 -5.88 0.12
C ILE A 609 -23.56 -7.22 -0.61
N ASN A 610 -22.33 -7.48 -1.05
CA ASN A 610 -21.93 -8.71 -1.73
C ASN A 610 -20.89 -9.52 -0.92
N PHE A 611 -20.52 -10.70 -1.41
CA PHE A 611 -19.61 -11.59 -0.70
C PHE A 611 -18.16 -11.06 -0.64
N LEU A 612 -17.72 -10.28 -1.64
CA LEU A 612 -16.42 -9.61 -1.63
C LEU A 612 -16.36 -8.54 -0.53
N ASP A 613 -17.46 -7.80 -0.31
CA ASP A 613 -17.57 -6.81 0.77
C ASP A 613 -17.40 -7.48 2.14
N VAL A 614 -18.02 -8.66 2.34
CA VAL A 614 -17.88 -9.45 3.57
C VAL A 614 -16.46 -9.98 3.75
N GLN A 615 -15.85 -10.56 2.70
CA GLN A 615 -14.47 -11.03 2.76
C GLN A 615 -13.50 -9.90 3.12
N ASN A 616 -13.64 -8.73 2.48
CA ASN A 616 -12.82 -7.56 2.77
C ASN A 616 -13.02 -7.08 4.20
N SER A 617 -14.25 -7.12 4.72
CA SER A 617 -14.55 -6.73 6.10
C SER A 617 -13.88 -7.65 7.12
N PHE A 618 -13.87 -8.97 6.91
CA PHE A 618 -13.08 -9.89 7.74
C PHE A 618 -11.58 -9.59 7.69
N LYS A 619 -11.07 -9.21 6.52
CA LYS A 619 -9.63 -8.92 6.31
C LYS A 619 -9.14 -7.68 7.03
N ILE A 620 -10.00 -6.70 7.27
CA ILE A 620 -9.62 -5.37 7.79
C ILE A 620 -10.18 -5.06 9.17
N ASN A 621 -11.00 -5.95 9.74
CA ASN A 621 -11.61 -5.71 11.04
C ASN A 621 -10.59 -5.55 12.17
N GLU A 622 -11.08 -5.06 13.30
CA GLU A 622 -10.33 -4.70 14.50
C GLU A 622 -9.54 -5.88 15.07
N ILE A 623 -10.08 -7.10 14.96
CA ILE A 623 -9.40 -8.32 15.43
C ILE A 623 -8.18 -8.58 14.56
N THR A 624 -8.35 -8.60 13.24
CA THR A 624 -7.23 -8.78 12.31
C THR A 624 -6.23 -7.63 12.41
N GLY A 625 -6.71 -6.40 12.61
CA GLY A 625 -5.88 -5.23 12.90
C GLY A 625 -5.04 -5.41 14.16
N THR A 626 -5.64 -5.91 15.25
CA THR A 626 -4.94 -6.19 16.51
C THR A 626 -3.87 -7.26 16.33
N LEU A 627 -4.15 -8.33 15.57
CA LEU A 627 -3.16 -9.40 15.34
C LEU A 627 -1.92 -8.93 14.56
N ARG A 628 -2.07 -7.87 13.76
CA ARG A 628 -0.97 -7.20 13.06
C ARG A 628 -0.20 -6.24 13.96
N ALA A 629 -0.84 -5.68 14.98
CA ALA A 629 -0.25 -4.66 15.83
C ALA A 629 0.70 -5.27 16.87
N ASN A 630 1.74 -4.52 17.27
CA ASN A 630 2.63 -4.90 18.35
C ASN A 630 1.96 -4.60 19.72
N PRO A 631 1.62 -5.62 20.53
CA PRO A 631 0.89 -5.44 21.79
C PRO A 631 1.70 -4.73 22.90
N LEU A 632 3.04 -4.73 22.80
CA LEU A 632 3.90 -3.98 23.74
C LEU A 632 3.76 -2.46 23.56
N LYS A 633 3.28 -2.03 22.39
CA LYS A 633 3.22 -0.63 21.99
C LYS A 633 1.78 -0.14 21.77
N HIS A 634 0.89 -1.03 21.35
CA HIS A 634 -0.54 -0.78 21.21
C HIS A 634 -1.32 -1.66 22.18
N LYS A 635 -2.02 -1.04 23.13
CA LYS A 635 -2.93 -1.79 23.99
C LYS A 635 -4.14 -2.24 23.17
N PRO A 636 -4.48 -3.53 23.17
CA PRO A 636 -5.68 -4.04 22.53
C PRO A 636 -6.95 -3.48 23.17
N GLU A 637 -7.94 -3.17 22.35
CA GLU A 637 -9.23 -2.60 22.74
C GLU A 637 -10.12 -3.65 23.45
N ASP A 638 -11.23 -3.24 24.07
CA ASP A 638 -12.13 -4.14 24.83
C ASP A 638 -13.40 -4.54 24.06
N HIS A 639 -13.23 -5.27 22.95
CA HIS A 639 -14.34 -5.87 22.18
C HIS A 639 -14.12 -7.38 21.97
N GLY A 640 -13.83 -8.11 23.04
CA GLY A 640 -13.34 -9.49 22.96
C GLY A 640 -11.91 -9.62 22.43
N VAL A 641 -11.32 -8.50 21.99
CA VAL A 641 -9.92 -8.31 21.60
C VAL A 641 -8.97 -8.53 22.80
N LYS A 642 -9.42 -8.40 24.06
CA LYS A 642 -8.67 -8.88 25.24
C LYS A 642 -8.31 -10.38 25.18
N LYS A 643 -9.07 -11.20 24.45
CA LYS A 643 -8.69 -12.60 24.19
C LYS A 643 -7.60 -12.70 23.11
N ALA A 644 -7.60 -11.78 22.14
CA ALA A 644 -6.52 -11.58 21.18
C ALA A 644 -5.27 -10.91 21.79
N ALA A 645 -5.41 -10.21 22.90
CA ALA A 645 -4.34 -9.56 23.65
C ALA A 645 -3.44 -10.51 24.42
N GLN A 646 -3.95 -11.70 24.75
CA GLN A 646 -3.20 -12.74 25.47
C GLN A 646 -2.13 -13.41 24.58
N TYR A 647 -1.90 -12.84 23.39
CA TYR A 647 -0.99 -13.28 22.36
C TYR A 647 0.29 -12.44 22.30
N GLU A 648 0.75 -11.91 23.44
CA GLU A 648 2.12 -11.37 23.55
C GLU A 648 3.12 -12.45 23.12
N SER A 649 4.12 -12.04 22.35
CA SER A 649 5.10 -12.94 21.76
C SER A 649 6.52 -12.40 21.93
N ASP A 650 7.50 -13.29 21.93
CA ASP A 650 8.90 -12.92 21.75
C ASP A 650 9.18 -12.34 20.34
N TYR A 651 8.19 -12.30 19.44
CA TYR A 651 8.30 -11.83 18.06
C TYR A 651 7.32 -10.69 17.74
N ASP A 652 6.96 -9.88 18.73
CA ASP A 652 5.94 -8.82 18.60
C ASP A 652 6.33 -7.69 17.62
N ALA A 653 7.62 -7.46 17.36
CA ALA A 653 8.08 -6.53 16.32
C ALA A 653 8.01 -7.08 14.88
N ASP A 654 7.82 -8.39 14.67
CA ASP A 654 7.78 -9.01 13.34
C ASP A 654 6.58 -9.95 13.21
N ARG A 655 5.39 -9.46 13.62
CA ARG A 655 4.16 -10.26 13.62
C ARG A 655 3.67 -10.57 12.21
N ILE A 656 3.02 -11.73 12.11
CA ILE A 656 2.34 -12.20 10.92
C ILE A 656 0.86 -12.38 11.26
N ALA A 657 -0.02 -11.82 10.43
CA ALA A 657 -1.47 -11.97 10.58
C ALA A 657 -2.08 -12.49 9.28
N ILE A 658 -2.95 -13.50 9.39
CA ILE A 658 -3.52 -14.17 8.22
C ILE A 658 -5.03 -14.35 8.42
N LEU A 659 -5.80 -13.99 7.40
CA LEU A 659 -7.17 -14.45 7.24
C LEU A 659 -7.16 -15.67 6.31
N ILE A 660 -7.74 -16.79 6.75
CA ILE A 660 -8.05 -17.95 5.91
C ILE A 660 -9.57 -18.06 5.83
N CYS A 661 -10.13 -17.94 4.63
CA CYS A 661 -11.56 -18.09 4.43
C CYS A 661 -11.90 -19.18 3.41
N GLN A 662 -12.98 -19.91 3.65
CA GLN A 662 -13.54 -20.83 2.67
C GLN A 662 -14.40 -20.06 1.67
N ASP A 663 -13.79 -19.47 0.65
CA ASP A 663 -14.47 -18.62 -0.33
C ASP A 663 -15.33 -19.40 -1.33
N LYS A 664 -15.15 -20.71 -1.42
CA LYS A 664 -15.98 -21.63 -2.22
C LYS A 664 -16.40 -22.84 -1.41
N LYS A 665 -17.70 -23.16 -1.49
CA LYS A 665 -18.29 -24.38 -0.95
C LYS A 665 -19.10 -25.06 -2.04
N ALA A 666 -18.82 -26.33 -2.31
CA ALA A 666 -19.46 -27.09 -3.38
C ALA A 666 -20.99 -27.07 -3.23
N GLY A 667 -21.69 -26.80 -4.33
CA GLY A 667 -23.14 -26.65 -4.36
C GLY A 667 -23.67 -25.31 -3.85
N ARG A 668 -22.79 -24.36 -3.49
CA ARG A 668 -23.15 -23.00 -3.08
C ARG A 668 -22.61 -21.96 -4.04
N LEU A 669 -23.20 -20.77 -4.03
CA LEU A 669 -22.72 -19.63 -4.80
C LEU A 669 -21.31 -19.24 -4.35
N ASP A 670 -20.43 -18.99 -5.31
CA ASP A 670 -19.17 -18.32 -5.06
C ASP A 670 -19.28 -16.80 -5.25
N GLU A 671 -18.19 -16.09 -4.95
CA GLU A 671 -18.09 -14.64 -5.12
C GLU A 671 -18.35 -14.14 -6.55
N LYS A 672 -18.25 -15.03 -7.55
CA LYS A 672 -18.52 -14.75 -8.97
C LYS A 672 -19.92 -15.19 -9.38
N LEU A 673 -20.79 -15.48 -8.41
CA LEU A 673 -22.17 -15.88 -8.59
C LEU A 673 -22.33 -17.17 -9.40
N ASN A 674 -21.41 -18.12 -9.21
CA ASN A 674 -21.51 -19.45 -9.81
C ASN A 674 -21.78 -20.48 -8.72
N ILE A 675 -22.55 -21.52 -9.02
CA ILE A 675 -22.58 -22.70 -8.16
C ILE A 675 -21.20 -23.38 -8.21
N ALA A 676 -20.46 -23.30 -7.12
CA ALA A 676 -19.12 -23.86 -7.03
C ALA A 676 -19.19 -25.39 -7.17
N SER A 677 -18.37 -25.95 -8.06
CA SER A 677 -18.26 -27.40 -8.24
C SER A 677 -17.40 -28.07 -7.17
N ASN A 678 -16.49 -27.29 -6.57
CA ASN A 678 -15.54 -27.73 -5.56
C ASN A 678 -15.44 -26.69 -4.46
N ASN A 679 -14.87 -27.09 -3.33
CA ASN A 679 -14.51 -26.17 -2.28
C ASN A 679 -13.19 -25.45 -2.61
N GLY A 680 -12.94 -24.33 -1.94
CA GLY A 680 -11.71 -23.55 -2.07
C GLY A 680 -11.43 -22.75 -0.81
N LEU A 681 -10.14 -22.62 -0.50
CA LEU A 681 -9.63 -21.76 0.56
C LEU A 681 -8.87 -20.58 -0.04
N ARG A 682 -9.07 -19.41 0.54
CA ARG A 682 -8.37 -18.18 0.21
C ARG A 682 -7.63 -17.67 1.44
N LEU A 683 -6.41 -17.19 1.22
CA LEU A 683 -5.56 -16.64 2.25
C LEU A 683 -5.25 -15.17 1.95
N SER A 684 -5.33 -14.31 2.97
CA SER A 684 -4.83 -12.94 2.95
C SER A 684 -3.80 -12.78 4.05
N LEU A 685 -2.53 -12.62 3.68
CA LEU A 685 -1.39 -12.56 4.58
C LEU A 685 -0.93 -11.11 4.74
N ARG A 686 -0.56 -10.76 5.97
CA ARG A 686 0.15 -9.52 6.29
C ARG A 686 1.33 -9.83 7.19
N SER A 687 2.46 -9.17 6.93
CA SER A 687 3.63 -9.14 7.79
C SER A 687 4.14 -7.72 7.93
N GLN A 688 5.11 -7.50 8.82
CA GLN A 688 5.66 -6.18 9.05
C GLN A 688 6.31 -5.60 7.78
N GLU A 689 6.21 -4.28 7.58
CA GLU A 689 6.80 -3.59 6.43
C GLU A 689 8.31 -3.87 6.31
N GLY A 690 8.77 -4.10 5.07
CA GLY A 690 10.17 -4.40 4.79
C GLY A 690 10.59 -5.86 5.03
N THR A 691 9.65 -6.73 5.40
CA THR A 691 9.83 -8.19 5.45
C THR A 691 9.40 -8.86 4.14
N ILE A 692 9.68 -10.15 4.00
CA ILE A 692 9.25 -10.98 2.85
C ILE A 692 8.31 -12.12 3.25
N TRP A 693 7.84 -12.14 4.50
CA TRP A 693 7.17 -13.30 5.07
C TRP A 693 5.80 -13.55 4.47
N ALA A 694 5.01 -12.50 4.20
CA ALA A 694 3.71 -12.66 3.56
C ALA A 694 3.87 -13.28 2.17
N GLU A 695 4.82 -12.79 1.37
CA GLU A 695 5.09 -13.33 0.03
C GLU A 695 5.60 -14.77 0.07
N LEU A 696 6.58 -15.07 0.92
CA LEU A 696 7.13 -16.43 1.04
C LEU A 696 6.07 -17.46 1.45
N LEU A 697 5.23 -17.12 2.44
CA LEU A 697 4.15 -18.00 2.88
C LEU A 697 3.07 -18.13 1.81
N ALA A 698 2.72 -17.04 1.11
CA ALA A 698 1.73 -17.07 0.02
C ALA A 698 2.16 -18.01 -1.12
N ASN A 699 3.46 -18.04 -1.45
CA ASN A 699 4.01 -18.91 -2.50
C ASN A 699 3.79 -20.40 -2.23
N LEU A 700 3.64 -20.83 -0.96
CA LEU A 700 3.25 -22.21 -0.63
C LEU A 700 1.86 -22.57 -1.17
N PHE A 701 0.96 -21.59 -1.18
CA PHE A 701 -0.43 -21.71 -1.57
C PHE A 701 -0.66 -21.18 -2.99
N GLY A 702 0.32 -21.35 -3.89
CA GLY A 702 0.25 -20.87 -5.28
C GLY A 702 -0.01 -19.37 -5.41
N GLY A 703 0.29 -18.59 -4.37
CA GLY A 703 -0.02 -17.18 -4.24
C GLY A 703 1.14 -16.25 -4.54
N GLY A 704 0.99 -14.98 -4.14
CA GLY A 704 2.02 -13.95 -4.27
C GLY A 704 1.51 -12.55 -3.89
N GLY A 705 2.38 -11.55 -4.04
CA GLY A 705 2.11 -10.15 -3.71
C GLY A 705 3.39 -9.43 -3.29
N HIS A 706 3.24 -8.38 -2.48
CA HIS A 706 4.34 -7.67 -1.84
C HIS A 706 4.81 -8.41 -0.58
N GLY A 707 6.06 -8.17 -0.17
CA GLY A 707 6.69 -8.86 0.96
C GLY A 707 5.93 -8.73 2.29
N ASP A 708 5.22 -7.61 2.49
CA ASP A 708 4.40 -7.28 3.65
C ASP A 708 2.90 -7.59 3.46
N ALA A 709 2.44 -7.77 2.22
CA ALA A 709 1.04 -8.03 1.89
C ALA A 709 0.90 -8.94 0.66
N SER A 710 0.42 -10.15 0.88
CA SER A 710 0.27 -11.17 -0.17
C SER A 710 -1.01 -11.99 0.01
N GLY A 711 -1.41 -12.72 -1.04
CA GLY A 711 -2.57 -13.61 -1.01
C GLY A 711 -2.24 -14.99 -1.56
N GLY A 712 -2.92 -16.01 -1.06
CA GLY A 712 -2.77 -17.41 -1.48
C GLY A 712 -4.11 -18.09 -1.74
N ARG A 713 -4.10 -19.23 -2.43
CA ARG A 713 -5.31 -19.99 -2.77
C ARG A 713 -5.06 -21.49 -2.80
N VAL A 714 -6.03 -22.25 -2.30
CA VAL A 714 -6.03 -23.71 -2.39
C VAL A 714 -7.38 -24.18 -2.91
N ASP A 715 -7.39 -24.65 -4.16
CA ASP A 715 -8.55 -25.28 -4.78
C ASP A 715 -8.28 -26.77 -4.95
N LEU A 716 -8.73 -27.59 -4.00
CA LEU A 716 -8.62 -29.05 -4.04
C LEU A 716 -10.02 -29.67 -3.84
N PRO A 717 -10.32 -30.82 -4.47
CA PRO A 717 -11.61 -31.49 -4.29
C PRO A 717 -11.93 -31.73 -2.81
N GLY A 718 -13.09 -31.23 -2.36
CA GLY A 718 -13.58 -31.40 -0.99
C GLY A 718 -12.85 -30.60 0.10
N ILE A 719 -11.89 -29.73 -0.24
CA ILE A 719 -11.09 -29.02 0.77
C ILE A 719 -11.95 -28.17 1.72
N ASN A 720 -11.58 -28.11 2.99
CA ASN A 720 -12.19 -27.25 4.01
C ASN A 720 -11.10 -26.85 5.01
N LEU A 721 -11.46 -26.04 6.01
CA LEU A 721 -10.51 -25.53 7.01
C LEU A 721 -9.79 -26.65 7.79
N ASP A 722 -10.47 -27.78 8.01
CA ASP A 722 -9.95 -28.94 8.76
C ASP A 722 -9.18 -29.95 7.87
N SER A 723 -9.12 -29.71 6.56
CA SER A 723 -8.51 -30.63 5.61
C SER A 723 -7.01 -30.76 5.82
N LYS A 724 -6.52 -32.00 5.89
CA LYS A 724 -5.10 -32.30 6.01
C LYS A 724 -4.42 -32.31 4.64
N LEU A 725 -3.34 -31.55 4.54
CA LEU A 725 -2.58 -31.26 3.34
C LEU A 725 -1.11 -31.66 3.50
N ALA A 726 -0.49 -32.08 2.41
CA ALA A 726 0.96 -32.26 2.29
C ALA A 726 1.53 -31.37 1.20
N VAL A 727 2.78 -30.96 1.38
CA VAL A 727 3.54 -30.17 0.40
C VAL A 727 4.23 -31.12 -0.57
N LYS A 728 4.12 -30.86 -1.87
CA LYS A 728 4.88 -31.54 -2.91
C LYS A 728 5.97 -30.62 -3.44
N ILE A 729 7.21 -31.09 -3.47
CA ILE A 729 8.34 -30.41 -4.10
C ILE A 729 8.79 -31.26 -5.29
N ASN A 730 8.66 -30.72 -6.50
CA ASN A 730 8.94 -31.42 -7.75
C ASN A 730 8.19 -32.78 -7.87
N GLY A 731 6.99 -32.85 -7.30
CA GLY A 731 6.13 -34.05 -7.34
C GLY A 731 6.26 -34.98 -6.13
N GLU A 732 7.30 -34.86 -5.31
CA GLU A 732 7.52 -35.69 -4.13
C GLU A 732 6.99 -35.03 -2.85
N ILE A 733 6.37 -35.81 -1.96
CA ILE A 733 5.85 -35.29 -0.69
C ILE A 733 7.03 -34.93 0.23
N GLU A 734 7.07 -33.67 0.65
CA GLU A 734 7.98 -33.15 1.66
C GLU A 734 7.18 -32.78 2.92
N ARG A 735 7.64 -33.28 4.08
CA ARG A 735 7.01 -33.04 5.38
C ARG A 735 7.89 -32.24 6.33
N ASP A 736 9.17 -32.06 6.01
CA ASP A 736 10.09 -31.24 6.79
C ASP A 736 9.87 -29.74 6.48
N PRO A 737 9.38 -28.95 7.44
CA PRO A 737 9.14 -27.52 7.24
C PRO A 737 10.42 -26.74 6.91
N ALA A 738 11.59 -27.16 7.42
CA ALA A 738 12.85 -26.50 7.15
C ALA A 738 13.24 -26.63 5.67
N THR A 739 13.06 -27.82 5.10
CA THR A 739 13.28 -28.08 3.67
C THR A 739 12.29 -27.30 2.79
N VAL A 740 11.01 -27.27 3.16
CA VAL A 740 10.00 -26.46 2.44
C VAL A 740 10.37 -24.97 2.47
N LEU A 741 10.68 -24.41 3.64
CA LEU A 741 11.06 -23.00 3.79
C LEU A 741 12.30 -22.66 2.97
N LYS A 742 13.31 -23.54 2.98
CA LYS A 742 14.54 -23.38 2.17
C LYS A 742 14.22 -23.31 0.68
N LYS A 743 13.30 -24.15 0.19
CA LYS A 743 12.90 -24.14 -1.22
C LYS A 743 12.09 -22.91 -1.60
N LEU A 744 11.20 -22.44 -0.73
CA LEU A 744 10.48 -21.17 -0.92
C LEU A 744 11.46 -19.99 -1.02
N LYS A 745 12.43 -19.89 -0.10
CA LYS A 745 13.48 -18.85 -0.13
C LYS A 745 14.31 -18.90 -1.41
N ASN A 746 14.78 -20.09 -1.80
CA ASN A 746 15.54 -20.27 -3.05
C ASN A 746 14.72 -19.84 -4.28
N ASN A 747 13.42 -20.20 -4.35
CA ASN A 747 12.55 -19.75 -5.43
C ASN A 747 12.43 -18.22 -5.46
N HIS A 748 12.19 -17.59 -4.32
CA HIS A 748 12.09 -16.13 -4.22
C HIS A 748 13.41 -15.44 -4.65
N GLU A 749 14.57 -15.94 -4.21
CA GLU A 749 15.89 -15.43 -4.65
C GLU A 749 16.09 -15.57 -6.17
N ILE A 750 15.71 -16.71 -6.77
CA ILE A 750 15.79 -16.92 -8.21
C ILE A 750 14.87 -15.94 -8.95
N MET A 751 13.62 -15.78 -8.48
CA MET A 751 12.64 -14.91 -9.11
C MET A 751 13.06 -13.44 -9.05
N ASN A 752 13.74 -13.03 -7.99
CA ASN A 752 14.28 -11.68 -7.81
C ASN A 752 15.70 -11.49 -8.37
N ASN A 753 16.31 -12.53 -8.96
CA ASN A 753 17.63 -12.40 -9.57
C ASN A 753 17.55 -11.74 -10.95
N VAL A 754 17.92 -10.46 -11.01
CA VAL A 754 17.93 -9.64 -12.23
C VAL A 754 18.90 -10.12 -13.31
N LYS A 755 19.89 -10.96 -12.96
CA LYS A 755 20.85 -11.51 -13.92
C LYS A 755 20.30 -12.70 -14.71
N LEU A 756 19.19 -13.28 -14.25
CA LEU A 756 18.56 -14.44 -14.90
C LEU A 756 17.45 -13.99 -15.85
N THR A 757 17.41 -14.62 -17.03
CA THR A 757 16.25 -14.56 -17.93
C THR A 757 15.07 -15.34 -17.35
N ASN A 758 13.85 -15.06 -17.81
CA ASN A 758 12.65 -15.77 -17.34
C ASN A 758 12.72 -17.28 -17.60
N ALA A 759 13.27 -17.68 -18.75
CA ALA A 759 13.48 -19.09 -19.07
C ALA A 759 14.46 -19.75 -18.07
N GLU A 760 15.55 -19.07 -17.71
CA GLU A 760 16.48 -19.57 -16.70
C GLU A 760 15.87 -19.59 -15.29
N LYS A 761 15.04 -18.59 -14.95
CA LYS A 761 14.30 -18.57 -13.68
C LYS A 761 13.38 -19.78 -13.60
N GLN A 762 12.56 -20.01 -14.62
CA GLN A 762 11.65 -21.15 -14.71
C GLN A 762 12.37 -22.50 -14.62
N ALA A 763 13.55 -22.63 -15.26
CA ALA A 763 14.33 -23.86 -15.21
C ALA A 763 14.97 -24.13 -13.84
N LYS A 764 15.14 -23.10 -12.99
CA LYS A 764 15.84 -23.21 -11.69
C LYS A 764 14.90 -23.28 -10.49
N VAL A 765 13.68 -22.75 -10.60
CA VAL A 765 12.70 -22.81 -9.50
C VAL A 765 12.20 -24.23 -9.28
N SER A 766 12.01 -24.62 -8.02
CA SER A 766 11.35 -25.87 -7.66
C SER A 766 9.83 -25.70 -7.78
N LYS A 767 9.14 -26.70 -8.32
CA LYS A 767 7.68 -26.73 -8.37
C LYS A 767 7.15 -27.07 -6.97
N ILE A 768 6.39 -26.18 -6.37
CA ILE A 768 5.81 -26.36 -5.03
C ILE A 768 4.29 -26.40 -5.18
N GLU A 769 3.65 -27.47 -4.69
CA GLU A 769 2.21 -27.70 -4.81
C GLU A 769 1.65 -28.31 -3.51
N LEU A 770 0.34 -28.21 -3.31
CA LEU A 770 -0.36 -28.85 -2.20
C LEU A 770 -1.22 -30.01 -2.69
N THR A 771 -1.34 -31.04 -1.86
CA THR A 771 -2.22 -32.19 -2.10
C THR A 771 -2.98 -32.54 -0.83
N MET A 772 -4.16 -33.15 -0.95
CA MET A 772 -4.82 -33.80 0.18
C MET A 772 -3.96 -34.98 0.67
N ASP A 773 -3.77 -35.10 1.98
CA ASP A 773 -3.06 -36.20 2.63
C ASP A 773 -3.58 -36.35 4.06
N SER A 774 -4.12 -37.52 4.42
CA SER A 774 -4.65 -37.79 5.76
C SER A 774 -3.59 -37.72 6.87
N ASN A 775 -2.31 -37.94 6.53
CA ASN A 775 -1.16 -37.77 7.44
C ASN A 775 -0.58 -36.36 7.39
N GLY A 776 -1.22 -35.45 6.66
CA GLY A 776 -0.80 -34.07 6.49
C GLY A 776 -1.18 -33.18 7.67
N ARG A 777 -1.15 -31.88 7.41
CA ARG A 777 -1.43 -30.79 8.35
C ARG A 777 -2.54 -29.90 7.80
N THR A 778 -3.32 -29.25 8.64
CA THR A 778 -4.23 -28.20 8.13
C THR A 778 -3.45 -27.06 7.49
N CYS A 779 -4.12 -26.23 6.71
CA CYS A 779 -3.54 -25.03 6.14
C CYS A 779 -2.84 -24.15 7.19
N SER A 780 -3.50 -23.96 8.34
CA SER A 780 -2.99 -23.16 9.44
C SER A 780 -1.87 -23.84 10.22
N GLU A 781 -1.89 -25.16 10.38
CA GLU A 781 -0.78 -25.94 10.94
C GLU A 781 0.48 -25.90 10.04
N LEU A 782 0.34 -25.99 8.72
CA LEU A 782 1.45 -25.86 7.77
C LEU A 782 2.13 -24.48 7.90
N ILE A 783 1.33 -23.43 7.99
CA ILE A 783 1.84 -22.07 8.20
C ILE A 783 2.58 -21.99 9.52
N ALA A 784 1.97 -22.47 10.61
CA ALA A 784 2.58 -22.42 11.93
C ALA A 784 3.93 -23.16 11.96
N ASP A 785 4.03 -24.32 11.32
CA ASP A 785 5.27 -25.08 11.18
C ASP A 785 6.35 -24.28 10.43
N LEU A 786 6.02 -23.62 9.31
CA LEU A 786 6.98 -22.76 8.61
C LEU A 786 7.38 -21.53 9.43
N VAL A 787 6.44 -20.92 10.15
CA VAL A 787 6.74 -19.77 11.00
C VAL A 787 7.65 -20.17 12.15
N LYS A 788 7.50 -21.37 12.74
CA LYS A 788 8.47 -21.90 13.72
C LYS A 788 9.88 -21.95 13.17
N GLU A 789 10.05 -22.42 11.93
CA GLU A 789 11.35 -22.44 11.27
C GLU A 789 11.90 -21.03 11.01
N ILE A 790 11.04 -20.10 10.57
CA ILE A 790 11.41 -18.68 10.45
C ILE A 790 11.92 -18.17 11.80
N ARG A 791 11.14 -18.38 12.87
CA ARG A 791 11.44 -17.92 14.23
C ARG A 791 12.69 -18.56 14.83
N SER A 792 12.99 -19.82 14.51
CA SER A 792 14.20 -20.52 14.98
C SER A 792 15.51 -19.83 14.59
N THR A 793 15.48 -19.03 13.51
CA THR A 793 16.62 -18.29 12.98
C THR A 793 16.57 -16.79 13.27
N GLN A 794 15.44 -16.31 13.82
CA GLN A 794 15.24 -14.91 14.14
C GLN A 794 15.61 -14.60 15.59
N PRO A 795 16.18 -13.42 15.87
CA PRO A 795 16.39 -13.00 17.24
C PRO A 795 15.03 -12.79 17.92
N LYS A 796 14.88 -13.36 19.11
CA LYS A 796 13.79 -13.01 20.01
C LYS A 796 13.95 -11.57 20.47
N GLU A 797 12.85 -10.86 20.63
CA GLU A 797 12.85 -9.65 21.44
C GLU A 797 13.21 -10.04 22.88
N ASN A 798 14.26 -9.44 23.44
CA ASN A 798 14.60 -9.64 24.84
C ASN A 798 13.44 -9.11 25.69
N ASN A 799 12.54 -10.00 26.09
CA ASN A 799 11.50 -9.76 27.09
C ASN A 799 12.14 -9.63 28.48
N ASP A 800 13.07 -8.69 28.64
CA ASP A 800 13.64 -8.37 29.94
C ASP A 800 12.69 -7.44 30.71
N LYS A 801 11.46 -7.93 30.94
CA LYS A 801 10.46 -7.35 31.86
C LYS A 801 10.90 -7.47 33.33
N SER A 802 12.18 -7.78 33.61
CA SER A 802 12.76 -7.92 34.95
C SER A 802 13.69 -6.77 35.41
N SER A 803 14.05 -5.82 34.53
CA SER A 803 15.06 -4.80 34.88
C SER A 803 14.53 -3.53 35.57
N ASN A 804 13.31 -3.54 36.11
CA ASN A 804 12.81 -2.43 36.95
C ASN A 804 13.11 -2.57 38.47
N LYS A 805 13.92 -3.56 38.87
CA LYS A 805 14.46 -3.67 40.24
C LYS A 805 15.91 -4.15 40.25
N HIS A 806 16.81 -3.33 39.72
CA HIS A 806 18.12 -3.01 40.31
C HIS A 806 18.94 -2.22 39.29
N LYS A 807 18.78 -0.89 39.31
CA LYS A 807 19.87 0.00 38.88
C LYS A 807 21.05 -0.23 39.82
N LYS A 808 21.99 -1.09 39.42
CA LYS A 808 23.38 -0.99 39.82
C LYS A 808 24.18 -0.57 38.60
N ASN A 809 24.86 0.57 38.75
CA ASN A 809 25.77 1.16 37.79
C ASN A 809 26.64 0.11 37.10
N LEU A 810 26.41 -0.11 35.81
CA LEU A 810 27.47 -0.53 34.89
C LEU A 810 28.02 0.74 34.26
N SER A 811 29.02 1.30 34.95
CA SER A 811 29.96 2.21 34.33
C SER A 811 30.60 1.50 33.13
N PHE A 812 30.46 2.08 31.94
CA PHE A 812 31.32 1.72 30.80
C PHE A 812 32.75 2.15 31.10
N SER A 813 33.51 1.32 31.81
CA SER A 813 34.97 1.35 31.83
C SER A 813 35.46 0.44 30.71
N GLY A 814 35.70 1.00 29.52
CA GLY A 814 36.20 0.18 28.43
C GLY A 814 36.39 0.83 27.07
N ASN A 815 36.53 2.16 26.97
CA ASN A 815 37.13 2.79 25.79
C ASN A 815 38.38 3.55 26.22
N LYS A 816 39.52 2.87 26.19
CA LYS A 816 40.83 3.53 26.17
C LYS A 816 40.90 4.33 24.88
N VAL A 817 40.81 5.65 25.03
CA VAL A 817 41.24 6.62 24.04
C VAL A 817 42.74 6.40 23.83
N ILE A 818 43.12 5.72 22.75
CA ILE A 818 44.50 5.68 22.29
C ILE A 818 44.71 6.94 21.44
N SER A 819 45.35 7.92 22.06
CA SER A 819 45.83 9.15 21.43
C SER A 819 46.83 8.82 20.31
N ILE A 820 46.64 9.41 19.13
CA ILE A 820 47.51 9.35 17.93
C ILE A 820 48.81 10.16 18.15
N LYS A 821 49.52 9.91 19.26
CA LYS A 821 50.85 10.50 19.52
C LYS A 821 51.92 9.50 19.98
N GLU A 822 51.63 8.20 20.07
CA GLU A 822 52.59 7.22 20.61
C GLU A 822 52.99 6.08 19.66
N PHE A 823 52.67 6.16 18.36
CA PHE A 823 52.95 5.05 17.43
C PHE A 823 53.67 5.43 16.12
N ILE A 824 54.68 6.31 16.17
CA ILE A 824 55.82 6.33 15.22
C ILE A 824 57.02 6.87 16.00
N PRO A 825 57.93 6.00 16.51
CA PRO A 825 59.13 5.65 15.72
C PRO A 825 59.70 4.26 16.06
N LYS A 826 59.30 3.20 15.33
CA LYS A 826 59.95 1.87 15.45
C LYS A 826 60.07 1.06 14.14
N ILE A 827 59.96 1.69 12.97
CA ILE A 827 60.09 0.95 11.69
C ILE A 827 61.25 1.42 10.79
N PHE A 828 61.99 2.48 11.10
CA PHE A 828 63.21 2.81 10.35
C PHE A 828 64.27 3.46 11.24
N ALA A 829 65.27 2.67 11.68
CA ALA A 829 66.68 3.05 11.90
C ALA A 829 67.40 2.01 12.79
N LYS A 830 67.68 0.83 12.23
CA LYS A 830 68.87 0.04 12.57
C LYS A 830 69.43 -0.53 11.26
N ASN A 831 70.03 0.37 10.47
CA ASN A 831 71.24 0.16 9.69
C ASN A 831 71.58 1.47 8.95
N ARG A 832 72.55 2.18 9.55
CA ARG A 832 73.26 3.39 9.09
C ARG A 832 72.50 4.70 9.06
#